data_AF-B3S6G4-F1
#
_entry.id   AF-B3S6G4-F1
#
_cell.length_a   1.000
_cell.length_b   1.000
_cell.length_c   1.000
_cell.angle_alpha   90.00
_cell.angle_beta   90.00
_cell.angle_gamma   90.00
#
_symmetry.space_group_name_H-M   'P 1'
#
loop_
_entity.id
_entity.type
_entity.pdbx_description
1 polymer ?
#
loop_
_entity_poly.entity_id
_entity_poly.type
_entity_poly.pdbx_seq_one_letter_code
_entity_poly.pdbx_strand_id
1 'polypeptide(L)'
;DYNKDLREHPDNIGLWLQFIQFQDTYADKFTANIKRKALTERKIAIYERALEANPTSMELILGHMQLCAEVWDNDQLEKRWKKLTFTYPNRSIIWRYYLLYSQARFSSFSATRLISLYDQCLDNLSNIKEGNLVSHGCESNAEEGMIKIFLQKCSFLAQVGHTEKAIACFQALIEFNCFCPNQICDTSTLTGRVAFFETFWDSNIARFGEVNASGWHEWMKSVEEKVSNTVITPNIPQISNSDTEDDESVVKDKPLWKAWNNLEKYRRGKGWLPWKPNRLKGETEDDCEDVDRLVLFDDINSCLFIIASETLKLEIIIKFLQFLGVPVMLLEASSLEEDLRFDQLTYTHVNQVRLCPGFKMQGYHGWTFINAESLRWTDMEAFISNIFAQSLSLFSAHNYTRLALIWINYVAYKCKVITCNGLIRSNPTHQKSQMVKNKNFEKFCKNFLRQSLNRSNIEIWLAYARLEMILGNLDLAKRILEQVLDMSKKTNSMVFLTAVIKAYIELELNLYDESLNSVITENVQNTVLNVISILADKAKDFSKSISSTTLSSTEILRCKKYMNNIRDNLFSSINSENINSSVEEKCKHIINLTFCHAIFEYLINNLESASNVFESTISSIKDSFLQLKLSQNMSALNFLLEKLTVNQLLLYKIHTDTTYCSYNTKRQFNIEALNRYPYNLDLLSTFANNETQMFVMGRMRRYFDNVISRSSSSLPWLIAMQQEEFRLHTFNNQLNPTNNTTITSDGLSSIDTGISHRVRSIYERAIVSPWTKHCIAIWRDYMRYEMSQGNAANAKAVFYRGLQSCPWAKDIYMDGVCYFPEEFQNIVDIMVEKDIRIRTPVEEVELLMEKQ
;
A
#
# COMPACT_ATOMS: atom_id res chain seq x y z
N ASP A 1 37.43 -11.00 15.48
CA ASP A 1 37.45 -12.41 15.02
C ASP A 1 36.13 -12.97 15.49
N TYR A 2 35.16 -13.22 14.61
CA TYR A 2 33.77 -13.46 15.01
C TYR A 2 33.64 -14.54 16.10
N ASN A 3 34.45 -15.60 16.06
CA ASN A 3 34.40 -16.64 17.10
C ASN A 3 34.89 -16.17 18.46
N LYS A 4 35.87 -15.26 18.50
CA LYS A 4 36.36 -14.65 19.75
C LYS A 4 35.33 -13.65 20.28
N ASP A 5 34.83 -12.79 19.40
CA ASP A 5 33.90 -11.72 19.75
C ASP A 5 32.54 -12.29 20.23
N LEU A 6 32.08 -13.43 19.67
CA LEU A 6 30.88 -14.16 20.12
C LEU A 6 31.06 -14.88 21.46
N ARG A 7 32.28 -15.27 21.83
CA ARG A 7 32.56 -15.85 23.15
C ARG A 7 32.57 -14.77 24.23
N GLU A 8 33.02 -13.56 23.89
CA GLU A 8 33.07 -12.42 24.81
C GLU A 8 31.69 -11.74 24.95
N HIS A 9 30.88 -11.73 23.89
CA HIS A 9 29.55 -11.11 23.86
C HIS A 9 28.46 -12.05 23.27
N PRO A 10 28.12 -13.16 23.97
CA PRO A 10 27.14 -14.12 23.48
C PRO A 10 25.71 -13.58 23.39
N ASP A 11 25.38 -12.50 24.11
CA ASP A 11 24.06 -11.86 24.09
C ASP A 11 23.85 -10.91 22.89
N ASN A 12 24.90 -10.66 22.10
CA ASN A 12 24.83 -9.72 20.98
C ASN A 12 24.22 -10.39 19.73
N ILE A 13 22.90 -10.29 19.61
CA ILE A 13 22.12 -10.81 18.47
C ILE A 13 22.66 -10.28 17.12
N GLY A 14 23.00 -9.00 17.03
CA GLY A 14 23.52 -8.40 15.80
C GLY A 14 24.82 -9.03 15.33
N LEU A 15 25.70 -9.37 16.27
CA LEU A 15 26.98 -10.03 16.00
C LEU A 15 26.77 -11.47 15.51
N TRP A 16 25.81 -12.20 16.07
CA TRP A 16 25.38 -13.51 15.58
C TRP A 16 24.86 -13.44 14.13
N LEU A 17 23.97 -12.49 13.84
CA LEU A 17 23.40 -12.31 12.50
C LEU A 17 24.46 -11.93 11.47
N GLN A 18 25.40 -11.04 11.81
CA GLN A 18 26.53 -10.70 10.95
C GLN A 18 27.42 -11.92 10.69
N PHE A 19 27.67 -12.76 11.70
CA PHE A 19 28.46 -13.98 11.52
C PHE A 19 27.77 -14.99 10.60
N ILE A 20 26.44 -15.08 10.66
CA ILE A 20 25.63 -15.92 9.76
C ILE A 20 25.69 -15.40 8.33
N GLN A 21 25.51 -14.09 8.12
CA GLN A 21 25.63 -13.44 6.81
C GLN A 21 27.05 -13.58 6.23
N PHE A 22 28.07 -13.49 7.08
CA PHE A 22 29.46 -13.69 6.68
C PHE A 22 29.70 -15.07 6.05
N GLN A 23 28.94 -16.11 6.45
CA GLN A 23 29.08 -17.45 5.88
C GLN A 23 28.80 -17.48 4.37
N ASP A 24 27.89 -16.63 3.86
CA ASP A 24 27.63 -16.50 2.42
C ASP A 24 28.83 -15.87 1.71
N THR A 25 29.31 -14.74 2.24
CA THR A 25 30.46 -14.03 1.66
C THR A 25 31.74 -14.85 1.67
N TYR A 26 31.88 -15.74 2.67
CA TYR A 26 33.00 -16.67 2.77
C TYR A 26 32.86 -17.81 1.76
N ALA A 27 31.65 -18.36 1.58
CA ALA A 27 31.39 -19.42 0.60
C ALA A 27 31.67 -18.93 -0.84
N ASP A 28 31.29 -17.68 -1.17
CA ASP A 28 31.54 -17.09 -2.49
C ASP A 28 33.03 -16.95 -2.83
N LYS A 29 33.90 -16.80 -1.83
CA LYS A 29 35.36 -16.63 -2.00
C LYS A 29 36.12 -17.95 -2.15
N PHE A 30 35.58 -19.05 -1.63
CA PHE A 30 36.26 -20.36 -1.58
C PHE A 30 35.50 -21.39 -2.43
N THR A 31 35.52 -21.21 -3.76
CA THR A 31 35.09 -22.16 -4.80
C THR A 31 33.63 -22.65 -4.80
N ALA A 32 33.04 -22.66 -6.00
CA ALA A 32 31.64 -22.94 -6.35
C ALA A 32 31.08 -24.36 -6.04
N ASN A 33 31.63 -25.09 -5.06
CA ASN A 33 31.25 -26.49 -4.80
C ASN A 33 30.99 -26.87 -3.34
N ILE A 34 30.95 -25.91 -2.39
CA ILE A 34 30.24 -26.18 -1.14
C ILE A 34 28.77 -26.36 -1.54
N LYS A 35 28.29 -27.61 -1.52
CA LYS A 35 26.89 -27.93 -1.78
C LYS A 35 26.05 -27.01 -0.91
N ARG A 36 25.19 -26.18 -1.52
CA ARG A 36 24.33 -25.19 -0.85
C ARG A 36 23.70 -25.72 0.45
N LYS A 37 23.31 -27.00 0.45
CA LYS A 37 22.83 -27.75 1.61
C LYS A 37 23.79 -27.76 2.82
N ALA A 38 25.09 -28.03 2.61
CA ALA A 38 26.09 -28.03 3.68
C ALA A 38 26.33 -26.63 4.27
N LEU A 39 26.22 -25.58 3.44
CA LEU A 39 26.26 -24.19 3.92
C LEU A 39 25.02 -23.87 4.77
N THR A 40 23.84 -24.28 4.34
CA THR A 40 22.59 -24.13 5.10
C THR A 40 22.66 -24.88 6.43
N GLU A 41 23.11 -26.14 6.45
CA GLU A 41 23.30 -26.93 7.68
C GLU A 41 24.28 -26.26 8.65
N ARG A 42 25.40 -25.73 8.15
CA ARG A 42 26.35 -24.96 8.97
C ARG A 42 25.70 -23.72 9.60
N LYS A 43 24.88 -22.99 8.84
CA LYS A 43 24.17 -21.82 9.35
C LYS A 43 23.11 -22.19 10.38
N ILE A 44 22.39 -23.30 10.19
CA ILE A 44 21.44 -23.84 11.18
C ILE A 44 22.17 -24.10 12.50
N ALA A 45 23.33 -24.77 12.49
CA ALA A 45 24.12 -25.00 13.70
C ALA A 45 24.62 -23.71 14.38
N ILE A 46 24.85 -22.63 13.62
CA ILE A 46 25.18 -21.32 14.19
C ILE A 46 23.94 -20.71 14.86
N TYR A 47 22.76 -20.79 14.23
CA TYR A 47 21.51 -20.35 14.84
C TYR A 47 21.16 -21.12 16.12
N GLU A 48 21.36 -22.43 16.14
CA GLU A 48 21.13 -23.26 17.34
C GLU A 48 21.99 -22.77 18.52
N ARG A 49 23.29 -22.54 18.30
CA ARG A 49 24.18 -21.95 19.31
C ARG A 49 23.76 -20.53 19.72
N ALA A 50 23.30 -19.72 18.77
CA ALA A 50 22.82 -18.37 19.07
C ALA A 50 21.54 -18.40 19.94
N LEU A 51 20.66 -19.38 19.71
CA LEU A 51 19.42 -19.60 20.45
C LEU A 51 19.64 -20.22 21.84
N GLU A 52 20.71 -21.00 22.03
CA GLU A 52 21.13 -21.44 23.37
C GLU A 52 21.47 -20.24 24.27
N ALA A 53 22.16 -19.23 23.71
CA ALA A 53 22.47 -17.99 24.41
C ALA A 53 21.28 -17.01 24.49
N ASN A 54 20.47 -16.93 23.44
CA ASN A 54 19.39 -15.95 23.28
C ASN A 54 18.03 -16.61 22.94
N PRO A 55 17.43 -17.38 23.87
CA PRO A 55 16.29 -18.26 23.57
C PRO A 55 14.98 -17.52 23.24
N THR A 56 14.86 -16.25 23.62
CA THR A 56 13.67 -15.40 23.41
C THR A 56 13.79 -14.46 22.21
N SER A 57 14.91 -14.49 21.49
CA SER A 57 15.12 -13.62 20.33
C SER A 57 14.28 -14.04 19.13
N MET A 58 13.28 -13.23 18.78
CA MET A 58 12.36 -13.52 17.68
C MET A 58 13.08 -13.53 16.33
N GLU A 59 14.06 -12.64 16.14
CA GLU A 59 14.87 -12.59 14.91
C GLU A 59 15.65 -13.90 14.68
N LEU A 60 16.24 -14.45 15.75
CA LEU A 60 16.99 -15.71 15.68
C LEU A 60 16.05 -16.91 15.48
N ILE A 61 14.91 -16.96 16.18
CA ILE A 61 13.92 -18.04 16.03
C ILE A 61 13.40 -18.08 14.60
N LEU A 62 13.00 -16.93 14.04
CA LEU A 62 12.44 -16.83 12.70
C LEU A 62 13.49 -17.10 11.63
N GLY A 63 14.70 -16.55 11.77
CA GLY A 63 15.81 -16.84 10.86
C GLY A 63 16.21 -18.32 10.84
N HIS A 64 16.22 -18.96 12.02
CA HIS A 64 16.40 -20.40 12.13
C HIS A 64 15.30 -21.17 11.39
N MET A 65 14.01 -20.85 11.63
CA MET A 65 12.90 -21.51 10.96
C MET A 65 12.94 -21.38 9.43
N GLN A 66 13.35 -20.22 8.91
CA GLN A 66 13.51 -20.00 7.47
C GLN A 66 14.56 -20.91 6.85
N LEU A 67 15.71 -21.09 7.49
CA LEU A 67 16.75 -22.01 6.99
C LEU A 67 16.36 -23.47 7.16
N CYS A 68 15.73 -23.84 8.29
CA CYS A 68 15.21 -25.18 8.50
C CYS A 68 14.20 -25.57 7.42
N ALA A 69 13.39 -24.62 6.92
CA ALA A 69 12.44 -24.89 5.84
C ALA A 69 13.10 -25.33 4.51
N GLU A 70 14.40 -25.11 4.33
CA GLU A 70 15.15 -25.60 3.16
C GLU A 70 15.65 -27.04 3.29
N VAL A 71 15.75 -27.56 4.53
CA VAL A 71 16.44 -28.83 4.83
C VAL A 71 15.54 -29.87 5.50
N TRP A 72 14.67 -29.43 6.41
CA TRP A 72 13.81 -30.29 7.22
C TRP A 72 12.60 -30.78 6.41
N ASP A 73 12.08 -31.94 6.82
CA ASP A 73 10.83 -32.45 6.28
C ASP A 73 9.61 -31.67 6.83
N ASN A 74 8.46 -31.88 6.17
CA ASN A 74 7.24 -31.15 6.49
C ASN A 74 6.69 -31.44 7.89
N ASP A 75 6.94 -32.64 8.43
CA ASP A 75 6.42 -33.08 9.73
C ASP A 75 7.24 -32.49 10.87
N GLN A 76 8.56 -32.43 10.72
CA GLN A 76 9.47 -31.77 11.66
C GLN A 76 9.15 -30.28 11.76
N LEU A 77 8.97 -29.61 10.62
CA LEU A 77 8.61 -28.19 10.58
C LEU A 77 7.24 -27.95 11.24
N GLU A 78 6.24 -28.81 10.97
CA GLU A 78 4.89 -28.67 11.54
C GLU A 78 4.93 -28.81 13.06
N LYS A 79 5.62 -29.84 13.57
CA LYS A 79 5.82 -30.05 15.01
C LYS A 79 6.53 -28.87 15.65
N ARG A 80 7.54 -28.30 14.98
CA ARG A 80 8.29 -27.16 15.49
C ARG A 80 7.44 -25.89 15.53
N TRP A 81 6.67 -25.60 14.48
CA TRP A 81 5.75 -24.46 14.49
C TRP A 81 4.70 -24.57 15.59
N LYS A 82 4.06 -25.74 15.75
CA LYS A 82 3.10 -25.97 16.84
C LYS A 82 3.73 -25.79 18.22
N LYS A 83 4.98 -26.21 18.41
CA LYS A 83 5.72 -25.95 19.65
C LYS A 83 5.95 -24.44 19.86
N LEU A 84 6.29 -23.70 18.80
CA LEU A 84 6.52 -22.25 18.88
C LEU A 84 5.22 -21.49 19.19
N THR A 85 4.10 -21.81 18.54
CA THR A 85 2.80 -21.17 18.82
C THR A 85 2.30 -21.50 20.23
N PHE A 86 2.61 -22.69 20.75
CA PHE A 86 2.33 -23.04 22.15
C PHE A 86 3.22 -22.32 23.16
N THR A 87 4.50 -22.09 22.82
CA THR A 87 5.48 -21.44 23.73
C THR A 87 5.33 -19.91 23.72
N TYR A 88 4.92 -19.35 22.59
CA TYR A 88 4.79 -17.91 22.38
C TYR A 88 3.41 -17.54 21.79
N PRO A 89 2.30 -17.93 22.44
CA PRO A 89 0.94 -17.68 21.94
C PRO A 89 0.60 -16.20 21.91
N ASN A 90 1.25 -15.37 22.73
CA ASN A 90 1.08 -13.92 22.78
C ASN A 90 1.82 -13.18 21.66
N ARG A 91 2.76 -13.85 20.95
CA ARG A 91 3.59 -13.21 19.92
C ARG A 91 2.92 -13.32 18.55
N SER A 92 2.25 -12.25 18.13
CA SER A 92 1.54 -12.18 16.84
C SER A 92 2.43 -12.54 15.63
N ILE A 93 3.70 -12.17 15.64
CA ILE A 93 4.63 -12.45 14.54
C ILE A 93 4.84 -13.95 14.30
N ILE A 94 4.88 -14.79 15.35
CA ILE A 94 5.03 -16.25 15.20
C ILE A 94 3.82 -16.82 14.48
N TRP A 95 2.62 -16.38 14.87
CA TRP A 95 1.39 -16.76 14.21
C TRP A 95 1.38 -16.37 12.74
N ARG A 96 1.78 -15.14 12.39
CA ARG A 96 1.85 -14.68 10.99
C ARG A 96 2.72 -15.59 10.12
N TYR A 97 3.91 -15.97 10.60
CA TYR A 97 4.78 -16.88 9.86
C TYR A 97 4.22 -18.31 9.79
N TYR A 98 3.61 -18.82 10.87
CA TYR A 98 2.99 -20.14 10.86
C TYR A 98 1.77 -20.21 9.92
N LEU A 99 0.95 -19.15 9.88
CA LEU A 99 -0.18 -18.99 8.96
C LEU A 99 0.31 -18.96 7.51
N LEU A 100 1.33 -18.16 7.20
CA LEU A 100 1.95 -18.13 5.86
C LEU A 100 2.48 -19.51 5.46
N TYR A 101 3.20 -20.17 6.36
CA TYR A 101 3.72 -21.51 6.13
C TYR A 101 2.60 -22.53 5.86
N SER A 102 1.52 -22.48 6.64
CA SER A 102 0.35 -23.37 6.48
C SER A 102 -0.38 -23.12 5.17
N GLN A 103 -0.48 -21.84 4.78
CA GLN A 103 -1.09 -21.38 3.54
C GLN A 103 -0.28 -21.77 2.30
N ALA A 104 1.05 -21.78 2.40
CA ALA A 104 1.99 -22.08 1.32
C ALA A 104 2.13 -23.57 0.92
N ARG A 105 1.39 -24.48 1.56
CA ARG A 105 1.62 -25.92 1.46
C ARG A 105 0.55 -26.64 0.67
N PHE A 106 0.76 -26.82 -0.63
CA PHE A 106 -0.23 -27.48 -1.51
C PHE A 106 -0.76 -28.82 -0.98
N SER A 107 0.10 -29.69 -0.42
CA SER A 107 -0.32 -31.04 0.02
C SER A 107 -1.27 -31.06 1.21
N SER A 108 -1.15 -30.10 2.14
CA SER A 108 -1.97 -30.03 3.36
C SER A 108 -2.92 -28.84 3.38
N PHE A 109 -2.91 -28.03 2.33
CA PHE A 109 -3.73 -26.85 2.21
C PHE A 109 -5.19 -27.24 1.94
N SER A 110 -6.08 -26.59 2.68
CA SER A 110 -7.51 -26.49 2.41
C SER A 110 -7.93 -25.11 2.94
N ALA A 111 -8.81 -24.43 2.21
CA ALA A 111 -9.23 -23.09 2.62
C ALA A 111 -9.97 -23.11 3.96
N THR A 112 -10.89 -24.05 4.17
CA THR A 112 -11.69 -24.18 5.41
C THR A 112 -10.80 -24.40 6.63
N ARG A 113 -9.80 -25.30 6.52
CA ARG A 113 -8.79 -25.51 7.56
C ARG A 113 -8.00 -24.24 7.87
N LEU A 114 -7.63 -23.46 6.87
CA LEU A 114 -6.86 -22.23 7.09
C LEU A 114 -7.72 -21.13 7.72
N ILE A 115 -8.99 -20.99 7.33
CA ILE A 115 -9.94 -20.04 7.96
C ILE A 115 -10.04 -20.32 9.46
N SER A 116 -10.33 -21.58 9.84
CA SER A 116 -10.40 -21.99 11.25
C SER A 116 -9.09 -21.79 12.02
N LEU A 117 -7.93 -21.91 11.35
CA LEU A 117 -6.65 -21.61 11.99
C LEU A 117 -6.46 -20.10 12.24
N TYR A 118 -6.93 -19.23 11.33
CA TYR A 118 -6.98 -17.79 11.59
C TYR A 118 -7.92 -17.46 12.76
N ASP A 119 -9.08 -18.12 12.84
CA ASP A 119 -10.06 -17.96 13.93
C ASP A 119 -9.43 -18.29 15.27
N GLN A 120 -8.84 -19.49 15.39
CA GLN A 120 -8.15 -19.94 16.59
C GLN A 120 -7.04 -18.97 17.02
N CYS A 121 -6.31 -18.41 16.05
CA CYS A 121 -5.24 -17.46 16.33
C CYS A 121 -5.79 -16.15 16.95
N LEU A 122 -6.81 -15.55 16.35
CA LEU A 122 -7.42 -14.32 16.83
C LEU A 122 -8.09 -14.51 18.18
N ASP A 123 -8.80 -15.62 18.37
CA ASP A 123 -9.43 -15.98 19.65
C ASP A 123 -8.40 -16.12 20.77
N ASN A 124 -7.27 -16.81 20.50
CA ASN A 124 -6.20 -16.96 21.48
C ASN A 124 -5.61 -15.61 21.88
N LEU A 125 -5.29 -14.75 20.92
CA LEU A 125 -4.71 -13.43 21.18
C LEU A 125 -5.69 -12.52 21.92
N SER A 126 -6.97 -12.55 21.51
CA SER A 126 -8.04 -11.79 22.17
C SER A 126 -8.21 -12.23 23.62
N ASN A 127 -8.27 -13.54 23.89
CA ASN A 127 -8.39 -14.07 25.24
C ASN A 127 -7.17 -13.78 26.13
N ILE A 128 -5.96 -13.71 25.59
CA ILE A 128 -4.77 -13.26 26.32
C ILE A 128 -4.89 -11.78 26.66
N LYS A 129 -5.31 -10.95 25.69
CA LYS A 129 -5.44 -9.51 25.87
C LYS A 129 -6.46 -9.15 26.95
N GLU A 130 -7.62 -9.81 26.95
CA GLU A 130 -8.69 -9.59 27.93
C GLU A 130 -8.41 -10.23 29.30
N GLY A 131 -7.29 -10.95 29.45
CA GLY A 131 -6.91 -11.59 30.70
C GLY A 131 -7.64 -12.89 31.02
N ASN A 132 -8.43 -13.42 30.07
CA ASN A 132 -9.07 -14.74 30.19
C ASN A 132 -8.03 -15.87 30.19
N LEU A 133 -6.94 -15.70 29.43
CA LEU A 133 -5.80 -16.62 29.42
C LEU A 133 -4.62 -16.01 30.19
N VAL A 134 -4.47 -16.42 31.45
CA VAL A 134 -3.46 -15.90 32.39
C VAL A 134 -2.06 -16.50 32.18
N SER A 135 -1.91 -17.44 31.23
CA SER A 135 -0.66 -18.17 31.05
C SER A 135 0.49 -17.28 30.56
N HIS A 136 0.19 -16.21 29.82
CA HIS A 136 1.17 -15.33 29.18
C HIS A 136 0.72 -13.87 29.30
N GLY A 137 1.67 -12.94 29.49
CA GLY A 137 1.36 -11.51 29.52
C GLY A 137 1.06 -10.95 28.13
N CYS A 138 0.12 -10.00 28.06
CA CYS A 138 -0.20 -9.27 26.83
C CYS A 138 0.97 -8.37 26.40
N GLU A 139 1.26 -8.32 25.10
CA GLU A 139 2.28 -7.43 24.56
C GLU A 139 1.79 -5.99 24.47
N SER A 140 2.70 -5.02 24.57
CA SER A 140 2.36 -3.59 24.43
C SER A 140 1.78 -3.24 23.05
N ASN A 141 2.13 -4.00 22.00
CA ASN A 141 1.64 -3.84 20.63
C ASN A 141 0.67 -4.96 20.21
N ALA A 142 0.00 -5.62 21.17
CA ALA A 142 -0.91 -6.73 20.87
C ALA A 142 -2.04 -6.33 19.90
N GLU A 143 -2.65 -5.15 20.06
CA GLU A 143 -3.71 -4.65 19.15
C GLU A 143 -3.20 -4.53 17.70
N GLU A 144 -2.01 -3.98 17.49
CA GLU A 144 -1.38 -3.85 16.17
C GLU A 144 -1.10 -5.23 15.54
N GLY A 145 -0.59 -6.17 16.35
CA GLY A 145 -0.36 -7.54 15.94
C GLY A 145 -1.63 -8.28 15.53
N MET A 146 -2.71 -8.11 16.29
CA MET A 146 -4.04 -8.66 15.98
C MET A 146 -4.61 -8.07 14.70
N ILE A 147 -4.47 -6.75 14.50
CA ILE A 147 -4.85 -6.07 13.25
C ILE A 147 -4.07 -6.66 12.07
N LYS A 148 -2.75 -6.85 12.20
CA LYS A 148 -1.92 -7.47 11.14
C LYS A 148 -2.41 -8.88 10.75
N ILE A 149 -2.82 -9.69 11.73
CA ILE A 149 -3.37 -11.04 11.48
C ILE A 149 -4.77 -10.95 10.86
N PHE A 150 -5.63 -10.06 11.35
CA PHE A 150 -6.95 -9.78 10.78
C PHE A 150 -6.86 -9.37 9.30
N LEU A 151 -5.95 -8.46 8.95
CA LEU A 151 -5.72 -8.05 7.57
C LEU A 151 -5.22 -9.20 6.68
N GLN A 152 -4.39 -10.08 7.24
CA GLN A 152 -3.92 -11.29 6.55
C GLN A 152 -5.09 -12.26 6.29
N LYS A 153 -5.99 -12.46 7.28
CA LYS A 153 -7.22 -13.26 7.13
C LYS A 153 -8.14 -12.68 6.05
N CYS A 154 -8.42 -11.37 6.08
CA CYS A 154 -9.29 -10.72 5.10
C CYS A 154 -8.71 -10.81 3.67
N SER A 155 -7.39 -10.62 3.53
CA SER A 155 -6.69 -10.79 2.24
C SER A 155 -6.79 -12.22 1.75
N PHE A 156 -6.60 -13.20 2.63
CA PHE A 156 -6.73 -14.63 2.33
C PHE A 156 -8.16 -15.00 1.88
N LEU A 157 -9.19 -14.58 2.63
CA LEU A 157 -10.59 -14.79 2.27
C LEU A 157 -10.90 -14.26 0.87
N ALA A 158 -10.45 -13.04 0.56
CA ALA A 158 -10.61 -12.44 -0.76
C ALA A 158 -9.89 -13.23 -1.87
N GLN A 159 -8.67 -13.70 -1.61
CA GLN A 159 -7.85 -14.46 -2.56
C GLN A 159 -8.41 -15.86 -2.86
N VAL A 160 -9.06 -16.50 -1.90
CA VAL A 160 -9.76 -17.79 -2.09
C VAL A 160 -11.12 -17.60 -2.78
N GLY A 161 -11.67 -16.39 -2.78
CA GLY A 161 -12.91 -16.02 -3.47
C GLY A 161 -14.09 -15.66 -2.57
N HIS A 162 -13.90 -15.66 -1.25
CA HIS A 162 -14.87 -15.23 -0.24
C HIS A 162 -14.74 -13.72 0.07
N THR A 163 -14.81 -12.88 -0.96
CA THR A 163 -14.70 -11.41 -0.84
C THR A 163 -15.78 -10.80 0.06
N GLU A 164 -16.99 -11.35 0.04
CA GLU A 164 -18.11 -10.92 0.88
C GLU A 164 -17.85 -11.21 2.36
N LYS A 165 -17.23 -12.35 2.70
CA LYS A 165 -16.85 -12.66 4.09
C LYS A 165 -15.74 -11.72 4.57
N ALA A 166 -14.77 -11.41 3.70
CA ALA A 166 -13.72 -10.44 4.01
C ALA A 166 -14.31 -9.04 4.30
N ILE A 167 -15.24 -8.58 3.47
CA ILE A 167 -15.90 -7.28 3.66
C ILE A 167 -16.78 -7.28 4.91
N ALA A 168 -17.52 -8.36 5.15
CA ALA A 168 -18.28 -8.53 6.38
C ALA A 168 -17.38 -8.46 7.62
N CYS A 169 -16.20 -9.08 7.62
CA CYS A 169 -15.23 -8.99 8.71
C CYS A 169 -14.79 -7.53 8.96
N PHE A 170 -14.52 -6.75 7.91
CA PHE A 170 -14.21 -5.32 8.04
C PHE A 170 -15.38 -4.52 8.59
N GLN A 171 -16.57 -4.69 8.02
CA GLN A 171 -17.79 -4.01 8.49
C GLN A 171 -18.03 -4.32 9.98
N ALA A 172 -17.95 -5.59 10.36
CA ALA A 172 -18.16 -6.04 11.72
C ALA A 172 -17.16 -5.42 12.71
N LEU A 173 -15.85 -5.52 12.43
CA LEU A 173 -14.82 -5.00 13.33
C LEU A 173 -14.89 -3.48 13.47
N ILE A 174 -15.22 -2.76 12.39
CA ILE A 174 -15.38 -1.30 12.41
C ILE A 174 -16.65 -0.90 13.19
N GLU A 175 -17.79 -1.53 12.95
CA GLU A 175 -19.02 -1.28 13.71
C GLU A 175 -18.81 -1.55 15.20
N PHE A 176 -18.16 -2.67 15.52
CA PHE A 176 -17.88 -3.11 16.88
C PHE A 176 -16.97 -2.14 17.67
N ASN A 177 -16.04 -1.44 17.01
CA ASN A 177 -15.07 -0.57 17.68
C ASN A 177 -15.33 0.94 17.51
N CYS A 178 -15.93 1.35 16.39
CA CYS A 178 -16.13 2.76 16.04
C CYS A 178 -17.57 3.23 16.25
N PHE A 179 -18.54 2.32 16.15
CA PHE A 179 -19.97 2.62 16.31
C PHE A 179 -20.58 1.90 17.51
N CYS A 180 -19.75 1.44 18.46
CA CYS A 180 -20.19 0.87 19.73
C CYS A 180 -20.96 1.89 20.58
N PRO A 181 -22.13 1.51 21.13
CA PRO A 181 -22.84 2.34 22.10
C PRO A 181 -22.00 2.62 23.35
N ASN A 182 -21.95 3.89 23.78
CA ASN A 182 -21.12 4.33 24.92
C ASN A 182 -21.40 3.52 26.20
N GLN A 183 -22.67 3.22 26.49
CA GLN A 183 -23.06 2.46 27.67
C GLN A 183 -22.43 1.06 27.68
N ILE A 184 -22.42 0.38 26.54
CA ILE A 184 -21.80 -0.95 26.37
C ILE A 184 -20.28 -0.82 26.44
N CYS A 185 -19.72 0.19 25.78
CA CYS A 185 -18.29 0.39 25.72
C CYS A 185 -17.64 0.59 27.09
N ASP A 186 -18.35 1.23 28.04
CA ASP A 186 -17.84 1.54 29.38
C ASP A 186 -18.08 0.43 30.43
N THR A 187 -19.07 -0.45 30.23
CA THR A 187 -19.56 -1.37 31.28
C THR A 187 -19.48 -2.85 30.95
N SER A 188 -19.33 -3.24 29.68
CA SER A 188 -19.36 -4.64 29.26
C SER A 188 -17.98 -5.28 29.12
N THR A 189 -17.87 -6.55 29.50
CA THR A 189 -16.76 -7.42 29.10
C THR A 189 -16.81 -7.68 27.58
N LEU A 190 -15.70 -8.12 26.97
CA LEU A 190 -15.67 -8.50 25.55
C LEU A 190 -16.82 -9.47 25.19
N THR A 191 -17.01 -10.53 25.98
CA THR A 191 -18.07 -11.53 25.77
C THR A 191 -19.47 -10.91 25.79
N GLY A 192 -19.72 -9.99 26.73
CA GLY A 192 -21.00 -9.28 26.80
C GLY A 192 -21.22 -8.38 25.58
N ARG A 193 -20.17 -7.65 25.16
CA ARG A 193 -20.22 -6.79 23.97
C ARG A 193 -20.52 -7.56 22.69
N VAL A 194 -19.87 -8.71 22.52
CA VAL A 194 -20.06 -9.63 21.40
C VAL A 194 -21.51 -10.11 21.35
N ALA A 195 -22.10 -10.52 22.47
CA ALA A 195 -23.49 -10.98 22.53
C ALA A 195 -24.50 -9.88 22.15
N PHE A 196 -24.28 -8.63 22.58
CA PHE A 196 -25.12 -7.52 22.13
C PHE A 196 -24.93 -7.21 20.63
N PHE A 197 -23.70 -7.31 20.14
CA PHE A 197 -23.37 -7.05 18.74
C PHE A 197 -23.99 -8.08 17.79
N GLU A 198 -24.10 -9.35 18.21
CA GLU A 198 -24.79 -10.41 17.46
C GLU A 198 -26.21 -10.01 17.08
N THR A 199 -26.98 -9.45 18.04
CA THR A 199 -28.34 -8.97 17.76
C THR A 199 -28.41 -7.86 16.71
N PHE A 200 -27.38 -7.01 16.63
CA PHE A 200 -27.26 -6.00 15.58
C PHE A 200 -26.93 -6.63 14.23
N TRP A 201 -26.04 -7.62 14.20
CA TRP A 201 -25.66 -8.31 12.98
C TRP A 201 -26.84 -9.03 12.32
N ASP A 202 -27.64 -9.73 13.12
CA ASP A 202 -28.80 -10.53 12.70
C ASP A 202 -30.01 -9.66 12.32
N SER A 203 -30.01 -8.39 12.74
CA SER A 203 -31.06 -7.43 12.37
C SER A 203 -31.18 -7.21 10.86
N ASN A 204 -30.12 -7.54 10.10
CA ASN A 204 -30.00 -7.36 8.65
C ASN A 204 -30.12 -5.89 8.17
N ILE A 205 -29.82 -4.93 9.05
CA ILE A 205 -29.80 -3.51 8.72
C ILE A 205 -28.56 -3.16 7.87
N ALA A 206 -28.61 -2.00 7.21
CA ALA A 206 -27.48 -1.45 6.47
C ALA A 206 -26.26 -1.30 7.38
N ARG A 207 -25.14 -1.93 7.00
CA ARG A 207 -23.88 -1.96 7.75
C ARG A 207 -22.93 -0.90 7.22
N PHE A 208 -21.89 -0.57 7.98
CA PHE A 208 -20.85 0.39 7.59
C PHE A 208 -20.47 0.36 6.10
N GLY A 209 -20.49 1.54 5.46
CA GLY A 209 -20.26 1.73 4.02
C GLY A 209 -21.49 1.50 3.13
N GLU A 210 -22.51 0.76 3.58
CA GLU A 210 -23.76 0.60 2.83
C GLU A 210 -24.59 1.88 2.83
N VAL A 211 -25.49 1.98 1.86
CA VAL A 211 -26.42 3.11 1.74
C VAL A 211 -27.37 3.09 2.95
N ASN A 212 -27.58 4.26 3.55
CA ASN A 212 -28.42 4.45 4.76
C ASN A 212 -27.91 3.76 6.04
N ALA A 213 -26.66 3.30 6.08
CA ALA A 213 -26.09 2.77 7.32
C ALA A 213 -25.92 3.88 8.37
N SER A 214 -26.57 3.71 9.52
CA SER A 214 -26.50 4.62 10.67
C SER A 214 -25.48 4.18 11.72
N GLY A 215 -25.02 2.93 11.65
CA GLY A 215 -24.13 2.29 12.61
C GLY A 215 -24.85 1.70 13.82
N TRP A 216 -24.13 0.84 14.55
CA TRP A 216 -24.65 0.07 15.69
C TRP A 216 -25.23 0.95 16.81
N HIS A 217 -24.55 2.04 17.20
CA HIS A 217 -25.00 2.97 18.24
C HIS A 217 -26.39 3.55 17.97
N GLU A 218 -26.58 4.09 16.77
CA GLU A 218 -27.84 4.75 16.43
C GLU A 218 -28.99 3.75 16.26
N TRP A 219 -28.67 2.54 15.77
CA TRP A 219 -29.64 1.45 15.77
C TRP A 219 -30.12 1.09 17.17
N MET A 220 -29.21 0.94 18.14
CA MET A 220 -29.58 0.54 19.49
C MET A 220 -30.50 1.56 20.15
N LYS A 221 -30.22 2.87 20.00
CA LYS A 221 -31.15 3.93 20.44
C LYS A 221 -32.52 3.79 19.80
N SER A 222 -32.56 3.56 18.48
CA SER A 222 -33.84 3.42 17.77
C SER A 222 -34.66 2.22 18.26
N VAL A 223 -33.99 1.15 18.71
CA VAL A 223 -34.65 -0.02 19.30
C VAL A 223 -35.19 0.33 20.70
N GLU A 224 -34.40 0.98 21.54
CA GLU A 224 -34.82 1.44 22.87
C GLU A 224 -36.02 2.41 22.82
N GLU A 225 -36.01 3.33 21.85
CA GLU A 225 -37.10 4.30 21.62
C GLU A 225 -38.37 3.61 21.09
N LYS A 226 -38.23 2.58 20.23
CA LYS A 226 -39.36 1.79 19.70
C LYS A 226 -39.96 0.82 20.70
N VAL A 227 -39.20 0.36 21.70
CA VAL A 227 -39.75 -0.40 22.83
C VAL A 227 -40.69 0.48 23.69
N SER A 228 -40.58 1.81 23.56
CA SER A 228 -41.40 2.79 24.29
C SER A 228 -42.65 3.29 23.52
N ASN A 229 -42.74 3.09 22.21
CA ASN A 229 -43.90 3.46 21.39
C ASN A 229 -44.14 2.41 20.28
N THR A 230 -45.32 1.79 20.30
CA THR A 230 -45.71 0.73 19.35
C THR A 230 -45.72 1.21 17.90
N VAL A 231 -45.02 0.44 17.07
CA VAL A 231 -45.09 0.32 15.59
C VAL A 231 -44.68 1.56 14.79
N ILE A 232 -43.53 1.46 14.09
CA ILE A 232 -43.36 1.72 12.65
C ILE A 232 -42.05 1.04 12.19
N THR A 233 -42.17 0.17 11.18
CA THR A 233 -41.08 -0.47 10.43
C THR A 233 -40.23 0.58 9.71
N PRO A 234 -38.88 0.52 9.79
CA PRO A 234 -38.04 1.42 9.02
C PRO A 234 -38.12 1.06 7.52
N ASN A 235 -38.51 2.04 6.71
CA ASN A 235 -38.43 1.98 5.25
C ASN A 235 -36.97 1.81 4.84
N ILE A 236 -36.66 0.72 4.13
CA ILE A 236 -35.37 0.48 3.48
C ILE A 236 -35.58 0.57 1.96
N PRO A 237 -35.23 1.68 1.28
CA PRO A 237 -35.25 1.71 -0.18
C PRO A 237 -33.90 1.31 -0.78
N GLN A 238 -33.98 0.23 -1.55
CA GLN A 238 -33.29 -0.09 -2.81
C GLN A 238 -31.74 0.00 -2.89
N ILE A 239 -31.12 -1.17 -3.04
CA ILE A 239 -30.16 -1.35 -4.14
C ILE A 239 -31.03 -1.69 -5.36
N SER A 240 -31.11 -0.77 -6.32
CA SER A 240 -31.71 -1.07 -7.61
C SER A 240 -30.88 -2.17 -8.26
N ASN A 241 -31.45 -3.38 -8.37
CA ASN A 241 -31.08 -4.30 -9.44
C ASN A 241 -31.57 -3.67 -10.75
N SER A 242 -30.96 -2.56 -11.16
CA SER A 242 -31.17 -2.00 -12.50
C SER A 242 -30.42 -2.89 -13.48
N ASP A 243 -31.22 -3.50 -14.35
CA ASP A 243 -30.92 -4.08 -15.67
C ASP A 243 -29.56 -4.78 -15.77
N THR A 244 -29.56 -6.08 -15.52
CA THR A 244 -28.45 -6.99 -15.83
C THR A 244 -28.68 -7.66 -17.17
N GLU A 245 -27.60 -7.79 -17.95
CA GLU A 245 -27.39 -8.96 -18.79
C GLU A 245 -27.75 -10.22 -17.98
N ASP A 246 -28.77 -10.97 -18.42
CA ASP A 246 -29.16 -12.23 -17.78
C ASP A 246 -27.98 -13.22 -17.83
N ASP A 247 -27.84 -14.10 -16.84
CA ASP A 247 -26.75 -15.11 -16.79
C ASP A 247 -26.64 -15.88 -18.13
N GLU A 248 -27.76 -16.09 -18.82
CA GLU A 248 -27.85 -16.66 -20.16
C GLU A 248 -27.05 -15.87 -21.22
N SER A 249 -27.08 -14.53 -21.17
CA SER A 249 -26.34 -13.67 -22.11
C SER A 249 -24.82 -13.71 -21.90
N VAL A 250 -24.37 -13.95 -20.66
CA VAL A 250 -22.95 -14.10 -20.31
C VAL A 250 -22.39 -15.41 -20.85
N VAL A 251 -23.23 -16.44 -20.93
CA VAL A 251 -22.89 -17.80 -21.36
C VAL A 251 -23.02 -18.01 -22.88
N LYS A 252 -23.86 -17.22 -23.56
CA LYS A 252 -24.20 -17.37 -24.97
C LYS A 252 -23.02 -17.50 -25.95
N ASP A 253 -23.16 -18.44 -26.89
CA ASP A 253 -22.27 -18.71 -28.04
C ASP A 253 -20.78 -18.91 -27.66
N LYS A 254 -20.50 -19.53 -26.50
CA LYS A 254 -19.14 -19.75 -25.98
C LYS A 254 -18.91 -21.22 -25.62
N PRO A 255 -17.65 -21.73 -25.72
CA PRO A 255 -17.33 -23.05 -25.19
C PRO A 255 -17.44 -23.07 -23.66
N LEU A 256 -17.72 -24.25 -23.09
CA LEU A 256 -18.02 -24.46 -21.65
C LEU A 256 -17.03 -23.74 -20.72
N TRP A 257 -15.72 -23.97 -20.88
CA TRP A 257 -14.69 -23.34 -20.05
C TRP A 257 -14.74 -21.80 -20.06
N LYS A 258 -15.08 -21.21 -21.21
CA LYS A 258 -15.15 -19.75 -21.40
C LYS A 258 -16.45 -19.20 -20.86
N ALA A 259 -17.56 -19.92 -21.05
CA ALA A 259 -18.84 -19.60 -20.43
C ALA A 259 -18.72 -19.61 -18.90
N TRP A 260 -18.20 -20.70 -18.33
CA TRP A 260 -17.94 -20.84 -16.90
C TRP A 260 -17.06 -19.72 -16.36
N ASN A 261 -15.90 -19.49 -16.98
CA ASN A 261 -14.96 -18.46 -16.51
C ASN A 261 -15.53 -17.05 -16.57
N ASN A 262 -16.34 -16.74 -17.59
CA ASN A 262 -17.02 -15.45 -17.68
C ASN A 262 -18.11 -15.31 -16.63
N LEU A 263 -18.93 -16.36 -16.42
CA LEU A 263 -20.00 -16.36 -15.43
C LEU A 263 -19.44 -16.27 -14.01
N GLU A 264 -18.36 -17.00 -13.71
CA GLU A 264 -17.65 -16.94 -12.43
C GLU A 264 -17.09 -15.53 -12.16
N LYS A 265 -16.48 -14.87 -13.16
CA LYS A 265 -16.01 -13.48 -13.06
C LYS A 265 -17.15 -12.48 -12.88
N TYR A 266 -18.26 -12.70 -13.57
CA TYR A 266 -19.46 -11.88 -13.50
C TYR A 266 -20.12 -11.98 -12.11
N ARG A 267 -20.38 -13.19 -11.63
CA ARG A 267 -20.93 -13.44 -10.29
C ARG A 267 -20.01 -12.93 -9.19
N ARG A 268 -18.69 -13.07 -9.32
CA ARG A 268 -17.73 -12.41 -8.40
C ARG A 268 -17.89 -10.89 -8.39
N GLY A 269 -18.12 -10.28 -9.56
CA GLY A 269 -18.29 -8.83 -9.68
C GLY A 269 -19.62 -8.30 -9.16
N LYS A 270 -20.67 -9.11 -9.18
CA LYS A 270 -22.01 -8.79 -8.63
C LYS A 270 -22.11 -9.12 -7.13
N GLY A 271 -21.52 -10.24 -6.71
CA GLY A 271 -21.67 -10.83 -5.38
C GLY A 271 -20.59 -10.46 -4.37
N TRP A 272 -19.94 -9.31 -4.52
CA TRP A 272 -18.83 -8.90 -3.65
C TRP A 272 -19.29 -8.48 -2.24
N LEU A 273 -20.54 -8.03 -2.08
CA LEU A 273 -21.15 -7.77 -0.77
C LEU A 273 -21.94 -8.99 -0.24
N PRO A 274 -22.03 -9.15 1.10
CA PRO A 274 -22.92 -10.12 1.73
C PRO A 274 -24.34 -9.98 1.19
N TRP A 275 -24.98 -11.10 0.88
CA TRP A 275 -26.36 -11.10 0.47
C TRP A 275 -27.26 -10.87 1.69
N LYS A 276 -28.36 -10.13 1.51
CA LYS A 276 -29.37 -9.88 2.55
C LYS A 276 -30.76 -10.04 1.95
N PRO A 277 -31.72 -10.63 2.68
CA PRO A 277 -33.07 -10.81 2.20
C PRO A 277 -33.80 -9.47 2.08
N ASN A 278 -34.48 -9.25 0.96
CA ASN A 278 -35.38 -8.11 0.81
C ASN A 278 -36.74 -8.35 1.45
N ARG A 279 -36.86 -7.94 2.72
CA ARG A 279 -38.10 -8.05 3.51
C ARG A 279 -39.31 -7.36 2.86
N LEU A 280 -39.11 -6.33 2.04
CA LEU A 280 -40.21 -5.65 1.33
C LEU A 280 -40.78 -6.50 0.18
N LYS A 281 -39.97 -7.39 -0.38
CA LYS A 281 -40.37 -8.37 -1.39
C LYS A 281 -40.85 -9.69 -0.79
N GLY A 282 -40.82 -9.81 0.54
CA GLY A 282 -41.10 -11.07 1.23
C GLY A 282 -39.97 -12.10 1.12
N GLU A 283 -38.77 -11.69 0.67
CA GLU A 283 -37.61 -12.58 0.64
C GLU A 283 -37.17 -12.92 2.07
N THR A 284 -36.75 -14.16 2.23
CA THR A 284 -36.21 -14.79 3.44
C THR A 284 -34.80 -15.30 3.16
N GLU A 285 -34.11 -15.78 4.19
CA GLU A 285 -32.76 -16.34 4.01
C GLU A 285 -32.76 -17.58 3.08
N ASP A 286 -33.89 -18.28 3.01
CA ASP A 286 -34.10 -19.44 2.12
C ASP A 286 -34.11 -19.06 0.62
N ASP A 287 -34.31 -17.77 0.29
CA ASP A 287 -34.31 -17.27 -1.09
C ASP A 287 -32.89 -16.94 -1.60
N CYS A 288 -31.84 -17.20 -0.81
CA CYS A 288 -30.48 -16.98 -1.22
C CYS A 288 -29.96 -18.11 -2.13
N GLU A 289 -29.79 -17.83 -3.41
CA GLU A 289 -29.26 -18.80 -4.39
C GLU A 289 -27.82 -19.27 -4.10
N ASP A 290 -26.98 -18.40 -3.53
CA ASP A 290 -25.58 -18.68 -3.16
C ASP A 290 -25.44 -18.55 -1.64
N VAL A 291 -25.66 -19.67 -0.93
CA VAL A 291 -25.69 -19.74 0.54
C VAL A 291 -24.38 -19.22 1.17
N ASP A 292 -23.24 -19.39 0.51
CA ASP A 292 -21.96 -18.85 0.99
C ASP A 292 -21.90 -17.31 0.97
N ARG A 293 -22.91 -16.62 0.41
CA ARG A 293 -23.09 -15.16 0.51
C ARG A 293 -23.87 -14.72 1.74
N LEU A 294 -24.60 -15.63 2.39
CA LEU A 294 -25.18 -15.39 3.70
C LEU A 294 -24.06 -15.47 4.73
N VAL A 295 -23.59 -14.29 5.16
CA VAL A 295 -22.54 -14.21 6.19
C VAL A 295 -23.19 -14.14 7.56
N LEU A 296 -23.15 -15.27 8.27
CA LEU A 296 -23.71 -15.41 9.60
C LEU A 296 -22.79 -14.80 10.65
N PHE A 297 -23.28 -14.64 11.87
CA PHE A 297 -22.47 -14.10 12.96
C PHE A 297 -21.27 -14.99 13.29
N ASP A 298 -21.44 -16.32 13.25
CA ASP A 298 -20.36 -17.28 13.49
C ASP A 298 -19.18 -17.13 12.51
N ASP A 299 -19.42 -16.68 11.27
CA ASP A 299 -18.36 -16.43 10.29
C ASP A 299 -17.44 -15.27 10.67
N ILE A 300 -17.93 -14.33 11.48
CA ILE A 300 -17.23 -13.07 11.83
C ILE A 300 -16.84 -12.96 13.30
N ASN A 301 -17.41 -13.79 14.17
CA ASN A 301 -17.26 -13.67 15.63
C ASN A 301 -15.80 -13.66 16.09
N SER A 302 -14.98 -14.58 15.56
CA SER A 302 -13.53 -14.68 15.86
C SER A 302 -12.72 -13.44 15.45
N CYS A 303 -13.26 -12.60 14.56
CA CYS A 303 -12.62 -11.35 14.16
C CYS A 303 -12.88 -10.21 15.16
N LEU A 304 -13.80 -10.36 16.11
CA LEU A 304 -14.22 -9.30 17.01
C LEU A 304 -13.29 -9.20 18.22
N PHE A 305 -12.53 -8.11 18.28
CA PHE A 305 -11.69 -7.75 19.42
C PHE A 305 -11.74 -6.24 19.68
N ILE A 306 -11.51 -5.85 20.93
CA ILE A 306 -11.55 -4.45 21.35
C ILE A 306 -10.29 -3.73 20.89
N ILE A 307 -10.44 -2.47 20.47
CA ILE A 307 -9.34 -1.58 20.09
C ILE A 307 -9.49 -0.30 20.91
N ALA A 308 -8.51 -0.06 21.79
CA ALA A 308 -8.53 1.11 22.66
C ALA A 308 -8.08 2.37 21.92
N SER A 309 -7.05 2.27 21.07
CA SER A 309 -6.46 3.45 20.43
C SER A 309 -7.31 4.01 19.28
N GLU A 310 -7.61 5.31 19.34
CA GLU A 310 -8.26 6.03 18.22
C GLU A 310 -7.43 5.97 16.93
N THR A 311 -6.09 5.96 17.04
CA THR A 311 -5.19 5.89 15.87
C THR A 311 -5.31 4.54 15.16
N LEU A 312 -5.46 3.44 15.92
CA LEU A 312 -5.62 2.09 15.37
C LEU A 312 -7.02 1.90 14.77
N LYS A 313 -8.06 2.54 15.35
CA LYS A 313 -9.40 2.60 14.74
C LYS A 313 -9.37 3.29 13.37
N LEU A 314 -8.67 4.44 13.26
CA LEU A 314 -8.44 5.10 11.97
C LEU A 314 -7.65 4.19 11.03
N GLU A 315 -6.61 3.52 11.52
CA GLU A 315 -5.79 2.63 10.71
C GLU A 315 -6.61 1.53 10.06
N ILE A 316 -7.52 0.86 10.79
CA ILE A 316 -8.39 -0.18 10.21
C ILE A 316 -9.25 0.37 9.06
N ILE A 317 -9.82 1.57 9.23
CA ILE A 317 -10.61 2.21 8.17
C ILE A 317 -9.72 2.49 6.95
N ILE A 318 -8.50 2.99 7.16
CA ILE A 318 -7.52 3.20 6.09
C ILE A 318 -7.16 1.88 5.40
N LYS A 319 -6.93 0.81 6.15
CA LYS A 319 -6.62 -0.52 5.61
C LYS A 319 -7.80 -1.12 4.88
N PHE A 320 -9.04 -0.86 5.31
CA PHE A 320 -10.24 -1.27 4.59
C PHE A 320 -10.39 -0.52 3.26
N LEU A 321 -10.16 0.80 3.27
CA LEU A 321 -10.11 1.60 2.04
C LEU A 321 -9.02 1.08 1.09
N GLN A 322 -7.82 0.77 1.60
CA GLN A 322 -6.76 0.14 0.81
C GLN A 322 -7.23 -1.19 0.22
N PHE A 323 -7.82 -2.08 1.02
CA PHE A 323 -8.36 -3.37 0.59
C PHE A 323 -9.38 -3.23 -0.57
N LEU A 324 -10.19 -2.16 -0.55
CA LEU A 324 -11.15 -1.83 -1.61
C LEU A 324 -10.52 -1.17 -2.86
N GLY A 325 -9.20 -0.95 -2.88
CA GLY A 325 -8.49 -0.35 -4.01
C GLY A 325 -8.29 1.16 -3.93
N VAL A 326 -8.56 1.80 -2.78
CA VAL A 326 -8.24 3.22 -2.59
C VAL A 326 -6.73 3.37 -2.43
N PRO A 327 -6.07 4.19 -3.28
CA PRO A 327 -4.64 4.41 -3.15
C PRO A 327 -4.38 5.37 -1.99
N VAL A 328 -3.70 4.88 -0.96
CA VAL A 328 -3.34 5.67 0.21
C VAL A 328 -1.85 5.99 0.14
N MET A 329 -1.50 7.27 0.22
CA MET A 329 -0.10 7.67 0.37
C MET A 329 0.44 7.13 1.69
N LEU A 330 1.49 6.33 1.64
CA LEU A 330 2.21 5.91 2.84
C LEU A 330 2.80 7.17 3.51
N LEU A 331 2.25 7.52 4.68
CA LEU A 331 2.84 8.48 5.62
C LEU A 331 3.99 7.84 6.41
N GLU A 332 4.28 6.57 6.15
CA GLU A 332 5.31 5.77 6.82
C GLU A 332 6.57 5.67 5.96
N ALA A 333 7.71 5.45 6.62
CA ALA A 333 8.98 5.20 5.95
C ALA A 333 8.90 3.92 5.11
N SER A 334 9.50 3.90 3.93
CA SER A 334 9.56 2.70 3.08
C SER A 334 10.45 1.57 3.66
N SER A 335 10.95 1.72 4.88
CA SER A 335 12.01 0.91 5.51
C SER A 335 11.55 0.05 6.69
N LEU A 336 10.24 -0.04 6.97
CA LEU A 336 9.74 -0.96 8.00
C LEU A 336 9.87 -2.42 7.51
N GLU A 337 11.01 -3.05 7.84
CA GLU A 337 11.37 -4.39 7.36
C GLU A 337 10.37 -5.50 7.68
N GLU A 338 9.60 -5.38 8.76
CA GLU A 338 8.65 -6.42 9.17
C GLU A 338 7.44 -6.50 8.23
N ASP A 339 6.92 -5.36 7.77
CA ASP A 339 5.77 -5.32 6.86
C ASP A 339 6.17 -5.74 5.44
N LEU A 340 7.37 -5.33 5.01
CA LEU A 340 7.94 -5.69 3.71
C LEU A 340 8.03 -7.20 3.45
N ARG A 341 8.20 -8.02 4.50
CA ARG A 341 8.32 -9.49 4.38
C ARG A 341 6.99 -10.18 4.04
N PHE A 342 5.87 -9.54 4.36
CA PHE A 342 4.53 -10.05 4.09
C PHE A 342 3.88 -9.40 2.85
N ASP A 343 4.53 -8.41 2.23
CA ASP A 343 4.07 -7.79 0.98
C ASP A 343 3.86 -8.80 -0.17
N GLN A 344 4.55 -9.94 -0.15
CA GLN A 344 4.30 -11.00 -1.13
C GLN A 344 2.86 -11.54 -1.08
N LEU A 345 2.19 -11.45 0.06
CA LEU A 345 0.77 -11.81 0.19
C LEU A 345 -0.18 -10.73 -0.31
N THR A 346 0.34 -9.51 -0.52
CA THR A 346 -0.45 -8.35 -0.94
C THR A 346 -0.67 -8.33 -2.45
N TYR A 347 0.39 -8.58 -3.23
CA TYR A 347 0.35 -8.34 -4.66
C TYR A 347 -0.30 -9.49 -5.43
N THR A 348 -1.50 -9.24 -5.97
CA THR A 348 -2.26 -10.18 -6.84
C THR A 348 -2.18 -9.82 -8.32
N HIS A 349 -1.78 -8.60 -8.66
CA HIS A 349 -1.63 -8.17 -10.04
C HIS A 349 -0.49 -7.15 -10.19
N VAL A 350 0.33 -7.27 -11.24
CA VAL A 350 1.51 -6.39 -11.44
C VAL A 350 1.12 -4.93 -11.65
N ASN A 351 -0.10 -4.65 -12.10
CA ASN A 351 -0.63 -3.28 -12.23
C ASN A 351 -0.74 -2.53 -10.89
N GLN A 352 -0.76 -3.23 -9.76
CA GLN A 352 -0.75 -2.63 -8.42
C GLN A 352 0.55 -1.87 -8.12
N VAL A 353 1.62 -2.16 -8.89
CA VAL A 353 2.99 -1.68 -8.62
C VAL A 353 3.61 -1.03 -9.87
N ARG A 354 2.81 -0.44 -10.77
CA ARG A 354 3.36 0.15 -12.00
C ARG A 354 4.12 1.46 -11.73
N LEU A 355 5.42 1.46 -12.02
CA LEU A 355 6.17 2.70 -12.21
C LEU A 355 5.75 3.32 -13.56
N CYS A 356 5.01 4.41 -13.52
CA CYS A 356 4.65 5.14 -14.74
C CYS A 356 5.81 6.03 -15.18
N PRO A 357 6.24 5.97 -16.44
CA PRO A 357 7.05 7.01 -17.03
C PRO A 357 6.26 8.32 -17.00
N GLY A 358 6.78 9.28 -16.27
CA GLY A 358 6.33 10.66 -16.35
C GLY A 358 5.25 11.16 -15.38
N PHE A 359 5.23 10.67 -14.13
CA PHE A 359 4.53 11.39 -13.07
C PHE A 359 5.32 11.35 -11.76
N LYS A 360 5.46 12.52 -11.13
CA LYS A 360 5.91 12.68 -9.75
C LYS A 360 4.71 13.00 -8.86
N MET A 361 4.40 12.10 -7.94
CA MET A 361 4.02 12.39 -6.55
C MET A 361 3.77 11.07 -5.82
N GLN A 362 4.55 10.83 -4.76
CA GLN A 362 4.20 10.11 -3.53
C GLN A 362 3.33 8.87 -3.72
N GLY A 363 4.02 7.76 -4.01
CA GLY A 363 3.64 6.39 -3.62
C GLY A 363 2.14 6.11 -3.44
N TYR A 364 1.36 6.23 -4.52
CA TYR A 364 -0.01 5.75 -4.56
C TYR A 364 0.02 4.23 -4.67
N HIS A 365 0.01 3.56 -3.53
CA HIS A 365 -0.18 2.12 -3.44
C HIS A 365 -1.69 1.83 -3.44
N GLY A 366 -2.25 1.60 -4.62
CA GLY A 366 -3.62 1.09 -4.75
C GLY A 366 -3.61 -0.43 -4.75
N TRP A 367 -4.14 -1.05 -3.69
CA TRP A 367 -4.29 -2.50 -3.62
C TRP A 367 -5.56 -2.89 -4.36
N THR A 368 -5.48 -3.22 -5.65
CA THR A 368 -6.65 -3.75 -6.35
C THR A 368 -6.77 -5.25 -6.05
N PHE A 369 -7.32 -5.64 -4.89
CA PHE A 369 -7.79 -7.03 -4.71
C PHE A 369 -8.95 -7.37 -5.65
N ILE A 370 -9.54 -6.33 -6.22
CA ILE A 370 -10.77 -6.38 -6.96
C ILE A 370 -10.42 -6.03 -8.41
N ASN A 371 -10.30 -7.06 -9.25
CA ASN A 371 -10.08 -6.90 -10.68
C ASN A 371 -11.10 -5.88 -11.22
N ALA A 372 -10.60 -4.73 -11.67
CA ALA A 372 -11.39 -3.64 -12.23
C ALA A 372 -12.15 -4.04 -13.50
N GLU A 373 -11.87 -5.22 -14.07
CA GLU A 373 -12.41 -5.70 -15.33
C GLU A 373 -13.81 -6.31 -15.21
N SER A 374 -14.28 -6.69 -14.02
CA SER A 374 -15.61 -7.35 -13.87
C SER A 374 -16.56 -6.73 -12.83
N LEU A 375 -16.16 -5.67 -12.12
CA LEU A 375 -17.05 -5.01 -11.16
C LEU A 375 -17.91 -3.92 -11.79
N ARG A 376 -19.16 -3.83 -11.31
CA ARG A 376 -19.96 -2.60 -11.39
C ARG A 376 -19.28 -1.52 -10.55
N TRP A 377 -18.32 -0.84 -11.16
CA TRP A 377 -17.52 0.21 -10.54
C TRP A 377 -18.37 1.27 -9.83
N THR A 378 -19.59 1.53 -10.30
CA THR A 378 -20.51 2.51 -9.72
C THR A 378 -20.94 2.17 -8.29
N ASP A 379 -21.24 0.89 -8.00
CA ASP A 379 -21.75 0.46 -6.69
C ASP A 379 -20.64 0.49 -5.65
N MET A 380 -19.45 0.04 -6.05
CA MET A 380 -18.24 0.14 -5.24
C MET A 380 -17.83 1.59 -4.97
N GLU A 381 -17.96 2.48 -5.95
CA GLU A 381 -17.69 3.90 -5.78
C GLU A 381 -18.63 4.56 -4.77
N ALA A 382 -19.92 4.22 -4.83
CA ALA A 382 -20.91 4.69 -3.85
C ALA A 382 -20.58 4.18 -2.44
N PHE A 383 -20.24 2.89 -2.32
CA PHE A 383 -19.83 2.26 -1.06
C PHE A 383 -18.59 2.94 -0.45
N ILE A 384 -17.52 3.14 -1.24
CA ILE A 384 -16.31 3.84 -0.77
C ILE A 384 -16.63 5.28 -0.35
N SER A 385 -17.48 5.98 -1.10
CA SER A 385 -17.88 7.36 -0.75
C SER A 385 -18.65 7.42 0.57
N ASN A 386 -19.51 6.43 0.84
CA ASN A 386 -20.22 6.29 2.10
C ASN A 386 -19.27 5.96 3.27
N ILE A 387 -18.25 5.11 3.06
CA ILE A 387 -17.22 4.85 4.07
C ILE A 387 -16.56 6.15 4.51
N PHE A 388 -16.12 6.99 3.56
CA PHE A 388 -15.53 8.29 3.90
C PHE A 388 -16.51 9.19 4.66
N ALA A 389 -17.76 9.28 4.19
CA ALA A 389 -18.78 10.12 4.82
C ALA A 389 -19.08 9.70 6.27
N GLN A 390 -19.25 8.40 6.52
CA GLN A 390 -19.51 7.83 7.85
C GLN A 390 -18.28 7.95 8.76
N SER A 391 -17.07 7.78 8.20
CA SER A 391 -15.83 7.77 8.98
C SER A 391 -15.38 9.16 9.40
N LEU A 392 -15.62 10.19 8.59
CA LEU A 392 -15.17 11.56 8.91
C LEU A 392 -15.83 12.11 10.19
N SER A 393 -17.06 11.71 10.50
CA SER A 393 -17.71 12.11 11.75
C SER A 393 -17.14 11.45 13.00
N LEU A 394 -16.35 10.38 12.86
CA LEU A 394 -15.78 9.65 13.99
C LEU A 394 -14.53 10.31 14.58
N PHE A 395 -13.80 11.08 13.76
CA PHE A 395 -12.48 11.58 14.11
C PHE A 395 -12.46 13.09 14.22
N SER A 396 -11.61 13.60 15.10
CA SER A 396 -11.35 15.03 15.25
C SER A 396 -9.91 15.40 14.89
N ALA A 397 -9.66 16.69 14.67
CA ALA A 397 -8.33 17.27 14.49
C ALA A 397 -7.44 16.55 13.44
N HIS A 398 -6.31 15.98 13.87
CA HIS A 398 -5.31 15.39 12.99
C HIS A 398 -5.84 14.15 12.24
N ASN A 399 -6.52 13.24 12.94
CA ASN A 399 -7.09 12.01 12.37
C ASN A 399 -8.14 12.32 11.29
N TYR A 400 -9.00 13.32 11.55
CA TYR A 400 -9.93 13.86 10.55
C TYR A 400 -9.21 14.35 9.29
N THR A 401 -8.16 15.16 9.49
CA THR A 401 -7.41 15.76 8.38
C THR A 401 -6.72 14.70 7.54
N ARG A 402 -6.13 13.69 8.17
CA ARG A 402 -5.50 12.54 7.50
C ARG A 402 -6.51 11.80 6.62
N LEU A 403 -7.70 11.49 7.13
CA LEU A 403 -8.76 10.82 6.36
C LEU A 403 -9.30 11.71 5.22
N ALA A 404 -9.52 13.00 5.47
CA ALA A 404 -9.98 13.97 4.48
C ALA A 404 -9.00 14.11 3.29
N LEU A 405 -7.69 14.12 3.58
CA LEU A 405 -6.65 14.12 2.56
C LEU A 405 -6.68 12.85 1.70
N ILE A 406 -6.92 11.68 2.30
CA ILE A 406 -7.07 10.43 1.55
C ILE A 406 -8.29 10.52 0.61
N TRP A 407 -9.40 11.08 1.07
CA TRP A 407 -10.61 11.20 0.24
C TRP A 407 -10.40 12.09 -0.98
N ILE A 408 -9.83 13.29 -0.81
CA ILE A 408 -9.55 14.20 -1.93
C ILE A 408 -8.64 13.53 -2.96
N ASN A 409 -7.58 12.86 -2.48
CA ASN A 409 -6.66 12.14 -3.36
C ASN A 409 -7.33 10.98 -4.10
N TYR A 410 -8.24 10.25 -3.44
CA TYR A 410 -9.02 9.21 -4.09
C TYR A 410 -9.93 9.76 -5.19
N VAL A 411 -10.63 10.86 -4.94
CA VAL A 411 -11.47 11.50 -5.96
C VAL A 411 -10.63 12.02 -7.12
N ALA A 412 -9.44 12.57 -6.85
CA ALA A 412 -8.48 12.96 -7.89
C ALA A 412 -8.03 11.77 -8.74
N TYR A 413 -7.68 10.64 -8.11
CA TYR A 413 -7.33 9.40 -8.79
C TYR A 413 -8.49 8.87 -9.67
N LYS A 414 -9.71 8.79 -9.11
CA LYS A 414 -10.92 8.39 -9.84
C LYS A 414 -11.19 9.26 -11.07
N CYS A 415 -11.06 10.57 -10.91
CA CYS A 415 -11.24 11.52 -12.00
C CYS A 415 -10.08 11.53 -13.01
N LYS A 416 -9.07 10.65 -12.85
CA LYS A 416 -7.87 10.61 -13.68
C LYS A 416 -7.12 11.94 -13.68
N VAL A 417 -7.25 12.72 -12.60
CA VAL A 417 -6.38 13.88 -12.32
C VAL A 417 -4.98 13.35 -12.05
N ILE A 418 -4.90 12.25 -11.31
CA ILE A 418 -3.71 11.43 -11.13
C ILE A 418 -3.90 10.20 -12.03
N THR A 419 -3.00 9.98 -13.00
CA THR A 419 -3.09 8.84 -13.92
C THR A 419 -1.97 7.83 -13.67
N CYS A 420 -2.34 6.56 -13.49
CA CYS A 420 -1.40 5.42 -13.47
C CYS A 420 -1.11 4.86 -14.87
N ASN A 421 -1.50 5.55 -15.93
CA ASN A 421 -1.25 5.14 -17.32
C ASN A 421 -1.07 6.43 -18.13
N GLY A 422 0.19 6.86 -18.30
CA GLY A 422 0.58 8.08 -19.02
C GLY A 422 0.30 8.10 -20.53
N LEU A 423 -0.82 7.52 -20.99
CA LEU A 423 -1.17 7.36 -22.40
C LEU A 423 -2.57 7.90 -22.74
N ILE A 424 -2.98 9.04 -22.16
CA ILE A 424 -4.29 9.64 -22.46
C ILE A 424 -4.18 10.95 -23.27
N ARG A 425 -2.98 11.49 -23.50
CA ARG A 425 -2.82 12.76 -24.25
C ARG A 425 -3.01 12.65 -25.78
N SER A 426 -3.24 11.46 -26.37
CA SER A 426 -3.23 11.31 -27.83
C SER A 426 -4.59 11.11 -28.54
N ASN A 427 -5.72 10.91 -27.85
CA ASN A 427 -7.01 10.64 -28.52
C ASN A 427 -8.08 11.74 -28.29
N PRO A 428 -8.63 12.37 -29.36
CA PRO A 428 -9.58 13.48 -29.24
C PRO A 428 -10.95 13.10 -28.64
N THR A 429 -11.37 11.84 -28.75
CA THR A 429 -12.60 11.31 -28.10
C THR A 429 -12.47 11.23 -26.58
N HIS A 430 -11.26 11.01 -26.05
CA HIS A 430 -10.99 10.92 -24.62
C HIS A 430 -10.91 12.30 -23.93
N GLN A 431 -10.61 13.38 -24.67
CA GLN A 431 -10.53 14.74 -24.11
C GLN A 431 -11.88 15.23 -23.56
N LYS A 432 -13.00 14.96 -24.26
CA LYS A 432 -14.35 15.35 -23.80
C LYS A 432 -14.75 14.64 -22.49
N SER A 433 -14.47 13.33 -22.39
CA SER A 433 -14.71 12.55 -21.17
C SER A 433 -13.85 13.05 -20.00
N GLN A 434 -12.59 13.39 -20.26
CA GLN A 434 -11.69 13.94 -19.26
C GLN A 434 -12.15 15.31 -18.72
N MET A 435 -12.66 16.19 -19.59
CA MET A 435 -13.22 17.49 -19.16
C MET A 435 -14.41 17.35 -18.20
N VAL A 436 -15.30 16.38 -18.42
CA VAL A 436 -16.42 16.10 -17.51
C VAL A 436 -15.92 15.61 -16.15
N LYS A 437 -14.91 14.73 -16.14
CA LYS A 437 -14.29 14.24 -14.91
C LYS A 437 -13.60 15.35 -14.11
N ASN A 438 -12.91 16.26 -14.79
CA ASN A 438 -12.30 17.43 -14.16
C ASN A 438 -13.36 18.34 -13.52
N LYS A 439 -14.49 18.60 -14.20
CA LYS A 439 -15.60 19.38 -13.62
C LYS A 439 -16.22 18.72 -12.38
N ASN A 440 -16.36 17.38 -12.39
CA ASN A 440 -16.87 16.64 -11.24
C ASN A 440 -15.91 16.73 -10.05
N PHE A 441 -14.60 16.64 -10.28
CA PHE A 441 -13.56 16.82 -9.27
C PHE A 441 -13.60 18.24 -8.66
N GLU A 442 -13.66 19.28 -9.51
CA GLU A 442 -13.77 20.66 -9.03
C GLU A 442 -15.04 20.89 -8.20
N LYS A 443 -16.19 20.36 -8.63
CA LYS A 443 -17.46 20.48 -7.90
C LYS A 443 -17.36 19.82 -6.53
N PHE A 444 -16.75 18.64 -6.46
CA PHE A 444 -16.49 17.96 -5.19
C PHE A 444 -15.61 18.82 -4.28
N CYS A 445 -14.44 19.26 -4.75
CA CYS A 445 -13.50 20.05 -3.94
C CYS A 445 -14.12 21.36 -3.44
N LYS A 446 -14.85 22.09 -4.31
CA LYS A 446 -15.55 23.33 -3.93
C LYS A 446 -16.60 23.08 -2.84
N ASN A 447 -17.34 21.98 -2.91
CA ASN A 447 -18.31 21.63 -1.86
C ASN A 447 -17.62 21.15 -0.58
N PHE A 448 -16.56 20.35 -0.71
CA PHE A 448 -15.82 19.79 0.41
C PHE A 448 -15.12 20.88 1.24
N LEU A 449 -14.47 21.84 0.58
CA LEU A 449 -13.80 22.98 1.23
C LEU A 449 -14.77 23.97 1.89
N ARG A 450 -16.04 24.00 1.46
CA ARG A 450 -17.09 24.84 2.07
C ARG A 450 -17.60 24.29 3.39
N GLN A 451 -17.35 23.02 3.71
CA GLN A 451 -17.74 22.43 4.99
C GLN A 451 -17.04 23.16 6.16
N SER A 452 -17.74 23.31 7.29
CA SER A 452 -17.29 24.11 8.43
C SER A 452 -15.92 23.68 8.97
N LEU A 453 -15.66 22.37 9.04
CA LEU A 453 -14.39 21.78 9.49
C LEU A 453 -13.23 21.98 8.50
N ASN A 454 -13.52 22.10 7.20
CA ASN A 454 -12.52 22.21 6.14
C ASN A 454 -12.16 23.65 5.79
N ARG A 455 -13.05 24.60 6.07
CA ARG A 455 -12.89 26.01 5.66
C ARG A 455 -11.60 26.65 6.18
N SER A 456 -11.14 26.25 7.36
CA SER A 456 -9.91 26.73 7.99
C SER A 456 -8.75 25.72 7.94
N ASN A 457 -8.94 24.54 7.34
CA ASN A 457 -7.93 23.48 7.35
C ASN A 457 -6.89 23.65 6.24
N ILE A 458 -5.76 24.27 6.58
CA ILE A 458 -4.69 24.64 5.66
C ILE A 458 -4.16 23.43 4.87
N GLU A 459 -4.00 22.26 5.48
CA GLU A 459 -3.46 21.07 4.79
C GLU A 459 -4.36 20.61 3.64
N ILE A 460 -5.69 20.67 3.84
CA ILE A 460 -6.67 20.29 2.82
C ILE A 460 -6.65 21.28 1.64
N TRP A 461 -6.57 22.59 1.93
CA TRP A 461 -6.44 23.60 0.89
C TRP A 461 -5.12 23.49 0.11
N LEU A 462 -4.02 23.16 0.78
CA LEU A 462 -2.73 22.90 0.13
C LEU A 462 -2.78 21.69 -0.79
N ALA A 463 -3.46 20.62 -0.37
CA ALA A 463 -3.67 19.45 -1.22
C ALA A 463 -4.47 19.81 -2.48
N TYR A 464 -5.53 20.61 -2.33
CA TYR A 464 -6.33 21.09 -3.48
C TYR A 464 -5.50 21.94 -4.44
N ALA A 465 -4.70 22.88 -3.93
CA ALA A 465 -3.82 23.71 -4.77
C ALA A 465 -2.84 22.86 -5.60
N ARG A 466 -2.21 21.86 -4.99
CA ARG A 466 -1.30 20.93 -5.69
C ARG A 466 -2.00 20.10 -6.77
N LEU A 467 -3.23 19.66 -6.53
CA LEU A 467 -4.02 18.91 -7.52
C LEU A 467 -4.41 19.79 -8.72
N GLU A 468 -4.68 21.07 -8.50
CA GLU A 468 -4.94 22.05 -9.57
C GLU A 468 -3.65 22.36 -10.38
N MET A 469 -2.49 22.35 -9.73
CA MET A 469 -1.20 22.44 -10.41
C MET A 469 -0.96 21.23 -11.32
N ILE A 470 -1.31 20.02 -10.87
CA ILE A 470 -1.25 18.79 -11.66
C ILE A 470 -2.19 18.84 -12.87
N LEU A 471 -3.35 19.49 -12.74
CA LEU A 471 -4.28 19.73 -13.85
C LEU A 471 -3.78 20.76 -14.88
N GLY A 472 -2.72 21.50 -14.56
CA GLY A 472 -2.22 22.62 -15.37
C GLY A 472 -2.94 23.95 -15.12
N ASN A 473 -3.83 24.02 -14.12
CA ASN A 473 -4.60 25.23 -13.78
C ASN A 473 -3.78 26.18 -12.87
N LEU A 474 -2.61 26.63 -13.34
CA LEU A 474 -1.62 27.36 -12.53
C LEU A 474 -2.17 28.67 -11.92
N ASP A 475 -2.97 29.44 -12.66
CA ASP A 475 -3.56 30.69 -12.17
C ASP A 475 -4.51 30.48 -10.99
N LEU A 476 -5.31 29.42 -11.06
CA LEU A 476 -6.26 29.07 -10.01
C LEU A 476 -5.52 28.54 -8.78
N ALA A 477 -4.50 27.70 -8.98
CA ALA A 477 -3.63 27.24 -7.90
C ALA A 477 -2.93 28.42 -7.19
N LYS A 478 -2.43 29.41 -7.94
CA LYS A 478 -1.82 30.62 -7.38
C LYS A 478 -2.78 31.40 -6.49
N ARG A 479 -4.01 31.64 -6.95
CA ARG A 479 -5.06 32.31 -6.15
C ARG A 479 -5.39 31.54 -4.88
N ILE A 480 -5.47 30.20 -4.96
CA ILE A 480 -5.69 29.37 -3.78
C ILE A 480 -4.52 29.52 -2.81
N LEU A 481 -3.27 29.43 -3.27
CA LEU A 481 -2.10 29.56 -2.40
C LEU A 481 -2.02 30.94 -1.71
N GLU A 482 -2.38 32.01 -2.42
CA GLU A 482 -2.50 33.36 -1.84
C GLU A 482 -3.56 33.40 -0.71
N GLN A 483 -4.71 32.78 -0.93
CA GLN A 483 -5.74 32.64 0.11
C GLN A 483 -5.25 31.81 1.30
N VAL A 484 -4.55 30.69 1.06
CA VAL A 484 -4.00 29.83 2.12
C VAL A 484 -2.91 30.53 2.90
N LEU A 485 -2.10 31.35 2.23
CA LEU A 485 -1.09 32.17 2.89
C LEU A 485 -1.74 33.14 3.87
N ASP A 486 -2.83 33.80 3.48
CA ASP A 486 -3.59 34.67 4.38
C ASP A 486 -4.24 33.92 5.56
N MET A 487 -4.70 32.68 5.33
CA MET A 487 -5.17 31.81 6.42
C MET A 487 -4.03 31.44 7.37
N SER A 488 -2.85 31.09 6.85
CA SER A 488 -1.69 30.71 7.66
C SER A 488 -1.20 31.85 8.56
N LYS A 489 -1.24 33.10 8.09
CA LYS A 489 -0.91 34.30 8.89
C LYS A 489 -1.79 34.40 10.13
N LYS A 490 -3.10 34.17 9.99
CA LYS A 490 -4.05 34.24 11.11
C LYS A 490 -3.79 33.17 12.16
N THR A 491 -3.27 32.01 11.76
CA THR A 491 -2.94 30.93 12.69
C THR A 491 -1.62 31.13 13.44
N ASN A 492 -0.75 32.03 12.96
CA ASN A 492 0.61 32.26 13.48
C ASN A 492 1.48 30.98 13.59
N SER A 493 1.14 29.92 12.84
CA SER A 493 1.88 28.66 12.84
C SER A 493 2.96 28.65 11.76
N MET A 494 4.21 28.55 12.20
CA MET A 494 5.37 28.47 11.30
C MET A 494 5.38 27.17 10.48
N VAL A 495 4.78 26.09 10.98
CA VAL A 495 4.64 24.81 10.26
C VAL A 495 3.80 24.99 9.00
N PHE A 496 2.65 25.65 9.14
CA PHE A 496 1.77 25.92 8.00
C PHE A 496 2.35 26.97 7.07
N LEU A 497 2.96 28.04 7.60
CA LEU A 497 3.60 29.05 6.76
C LEU A 497 4.70 28.46 5.87
N THR A 498 5.59 27.63 6.44
CA THR A 498 6.63 26.94 5.67
C THR A 498 6.06 25.96 4.64
N ALA A 499 4.96 25.27 4.96
CA ALA A 499 4.28 24.38 4.01
C ALA A 499 3.68 25.14 2.81
N VAL A 500 3.08 26.31 3.05
CA VAL A 500 2.52 27.17 2.01
C VAL A 500 3.61 27.74 1.11
N ILE A 501 4.70 28.24 1.71
CA ILE A 501 5.84 28.77 0.97
C ILE A 501 6.44 27.69 0.08
N LYS A 502 6.63 26.47 0.61
CA LYS A 502 7.08 25.33 -0.20
C LYS A 502 6.15 25.07 -1.39
N ALA A 503 4.84 25.04 -1.19
CA ALA A 503 3.88 24.84 -2.28
C ALA A 503 3.93 25.96 -3.34
N TYR A 504 4.16 27.21 -2.92
CA TYR A 504 4.31 28.34 -3.83
C TYR A 504 5.60 28.24 -4.66
N ILE A 505 6.71 27.81 -4.04
CA ILE A 505 7.97 27.51 -4.75
C ILE A 505 7.74 26.40 -5.78
N GLU A 506 7.02 25.34 -5.40
CA GLU A 506 6.70 24.23 -6.30
C GLU A 506 5.88 24.69 -7.53
N LEU A 507 5.02 25.71 -7.35
CA LEU A 507 4.23 26.34 -8.42
C LEU A 507 5.10 27.18 -9.36
N GLU A 508 5.87 28.13 -8.82
CA GLU A 508 6.68 29.04 -9.65
C GLU A 508 7.79 28.30 -10.42
N LEU A 509 8.28 27.18 -9.88
CA LEU A 509 9.27 26.31 -10.55
C LEU A 509 8.66 25.26 -11.50
N ASN A 510 7.33 25.24 -11.68
CA ASN A 510 6.60 24.29 -12.55
C ASN A 510 6.95 22.82 -12.28
N LEU A 511 7.06 22.41 -11.01
CA LEU A 511 7.55 21.06 -10.67
C LEU A 511 6.59 19.92 -11.00
N TYR A 512 5.36 20.24 -11.41
CA TYR A 512 4.26 19.31 -11.63
C TYR A 512 3.85 19.11 -13.11
N ASP A 513 4.31 19.96 -14.04
CA ASP A 513 4.04 19.77 -15.47
C ASP A 513 5.31 19.28 -16.18
N GLU A 514 5.31 18.02 -16.64
CA GLU A 514 6.46 17.44 -17.33
C GLU A 514 6.64 17.92 -18.78
N SER A 515 5.62 18.54 -19.38
CA SER A 515 5.78 19.18 -20.70
C SER A 515 6.69 20.40 -20.64
N LEU A 516 6.88 20.95 -19.44
CA LEU A 516 7.62 22.17 -19.19
C LEU A 516 8.87 21.84 -18.39
N ASN A 517 10.04 22.08 -18.98
CA ASN A 517 11.27 22.08 -18.18
C ASN A 517 11.17 23.21 -17.13
N SER A 518 11.68 22.97 -15.94
CA SER A 518 11.80 24.06 -14.96
C SER A 518 12.80 25.10 -15.50
N VAL A 519 12.29 26.26 -15.89
CA VAL A 519 13.10 27.38 -16.38
C VAL A 519 13.09 28.46 -15.31
N ILE A 520 14.25 28.69 -14.70
CA ILE A 520 14.42 29.81 -13.77
C ILE A 520 14.73 31.05 -14.61
N THR A 521 13.70 31.85 -14.86
CA THR A 521 13.88 33.21 -15.37
C THR A 521 14.19 34.16 -14.22
N GLU A 522 14.78 35.33 -14.51
CA GLU A 522 15.06 36.36 -13.49
C GLU A 522 13.79 36.76 -12.72
N ASN A 523 12.65 36.81 -13.42
CA ASN A 523 11.36 37.08 -12.81
C ASN A 523 10.96 35.99 -11.80
N VAL A 524 11.08 34.71 -12.18
CA VAL A 524 10.78 33.56 -11.30
C VAL A 524 11.75 33.49 -10.12
N GLN A 525 13.02 33.81 -10.34
CA GLN A 525 14.01 33.89 -9.26
C GLN A 525 13.63 34.98 -8.24
N ASN A 526 13.27 36.18 -8.72
CA ASN A 526 12.85 37.28 -7.85
C ASN A 526 11.54 36.95 -7.11
N THR A 527 10.54 36.34 -7.77
CA THR A 527 9.29 35.94 -7.09
C THR A 527 9.55 34.90 -6.00
N VAL A 528 10.33 33.86 -6.30
CA VAL A 528 10.66 32.80 -5.33
C VAL A 528 11.42 33.38 -4.13
N LEU A 529 12.43 34.23 -4.37
CA LEU A 529 13.19 34.83 -3.28
C LEU A 529 12.32 35.75 -2.40
N ASN A 530 11.41 36.53 -3.01
CA ASN A 530 10.47 37.38 -2.27
C ASN A 530 9.43 36.57 -1.48
N VAL A 531 9.06 35.38 -1.96
CA VAL A 531 8.17 34.49 -1.21
C VAL A 531 8.89 33.84 -0.02
N ILE A 532 10.18 33.52 -0.16
CA ILE A 532 10.99 32.98 0.94
C ILE A 532 11.26 34.05 2.00
N SER A 533 11.48 35.31 1.62
CA SER A 533 11.75 36.40 2.56
C SER A 533 10.61 36.65 3.56
N ILE A 534 9.39 36.24 3.21
CA ILE A 534 8.21 36.23 4.11
C ILE A 534 8.50 35.49 5.43
N LEU A 535 9.35 34.46 5.41
CA LEU A 535 9.77 33.78 6.63
C LEU A 535 10.46 34.74 7.60
N ALA A 536 11.34 35.61 7.10
CA ALA A 536 12.21 36.45 7.91
C ALA A 536 11.54 37.70 8.50
N ASP A 537 10.54 38.24 7.82
CA ASP A 537 9.88 39.50 8.21
C ASP A 537 8.73 39.35 9.23
N LYS A 538 8.55 38.15 9.81
CA LYS A 538 7.57 37.87 10.89
C LYS A 538 6.15 38.38 10.58
N ALA A 539 5.63 38.08 9.38
CA ALA A 539 4.22 38.29 9.05
C ALA A 539 3.68 39.73 9.24
N LYS A 540 4.40 40.77 8.80
CA LYS A 540 3.82 42.12 8.64
C LYS A 540 3.77 42.58 7.17
N ASP A 541 2.54 42.95 6.78
CA ASP A 541 2.05 43.65 5.58
C ASP A 541 2.47 43.10 4.20
N PHE A 542 1.66 42.15 3.71
CA PHE A 542 1.84 41.40 2.46
C PHE A 542 1.30 42.08 1.19
N SER A 543 0.50 43.16 1.28
CA SER A 543 -0.23 43.69 0.11
C SER A 543 0.66 44.43 -0.92
N LYS A 544 1.98 44.45 -0.75
CA LYS A 544 2.93 45.14 -1.65
C LYS A 544 4.12 44.30 -2.14
N SER A 545 4.28 43.02 -1.77
CA SER A 545 5.57 42.31 -1.91
C SER A 545 5.64 41.07 -2.80
N ILE A 546 4.60 40.69 -3.55
CA ILE A 546 4.79 39.82 -4.73
C ILE A 546 5.17 40.68 -5.96
N SER A 547 6.04 41.67 -5.74
CA SER A 547 6.69 42.40 -6.81
C SER A 547 7.88 41.57 -7.29
N SER A 548 8.18 41.57 -8.58
CA SER A 548 9.40 40.97 -9.15
C SER A 548 10.66 41.81 -8.87
N THR A 549 10.70 42.44 -7.70
CA THR A 549 11.79 43.31 -7.26
C THR A 549 12.92 42.49 -6.69
N THR A 550 14.15 42.82 -7.07
CA THR A 550 15.37 42.18 -6.57
C THR A 550 15.57 42.48 -5.07
N LEU A 551 15.82 41.45 -4.26
CA LEU A 551 16.13 41.62 -2.83
C LEU A 551 17.47 42.32 -2.61
N SER A 552 17.52 43.17 -1.58
CA SER A 552 18.76 43.80 -1.14
C SER A 552 19.68 42.81 -0.40
N SER A 553 20.99 43.09 -0.39
CA SER A 553 21.99 42.26 0.28
C SER A 553 21.76 42.14 1.80
N THR A 554 21.16 43.15 2.42
CA THR A 554 20.79 43.16 3.85
C THR A 554 19.60 42.24 4.15
N GLU A 555 18.59 42.22 3.27
CA GLU A 555 17.44 41.32 3.40
C GLU A 555 17.86 39.85 3.21
N ILE A 556 18.76 39.58 2.26
CA ILE A 556 19.34 38.25 2.04
C ILE A 556 20.03 37.73 3.32
N LEU A 557 20.90 38.55 3.93
CA LEU A 557 21.60 38.19 5.16
C LEU A 557 20.64 37.98 6.34
N ARG A 558 19.57 38.77 6.41
CA ARG A 558 18.52 38.64 7.44
C ARG A 558 17.79 37.32 7.31
N CYS A 559 17.38 36.95 6.09
CA CYS A 559 16.70 35.69 5.80
C CYS A 559 17.58 34.48 6.17
N LYS A 560 18.86 34.51 5.78
CA LYS A 560 19.82 33.45 6.09
C LYS A 560 20.01 33.26 7.60
N LYS A 561 20.21 34.35 8.36
CA LYS A 561 20.32 34.28 9.83
C LYS A 561 19.05 33.77 10.49
N TYR A 562 17.89 34.19 10.00
CA TYR A 562 16.60 33.80 10.56
C TYR A 562 16.29 32.31 10.36
N MET A 563 16.51 31.78 9.15
CA MET A 563 16.30 30.35 8.86
C MET A 563 17.24 29.46 9.67
N ASN A 564 18.51 29.85 9.84
CA ASN A 564 19.45 29.13 10.71
C ASN A 564 18.98 29.14 12.17
N ASN A 565 18.55 30.29 12.70
CA ASN A 565 18.05 30.38 14.07
C ASN A 565 16.79 29.53 14.30
N ILE A 566 15.82 29.51 13.37
CA ILE A 566 14.66 28.61 13.48
C ILE A 566 15.12 27.16 13.51
N ARG A 567 16.01 26.78 12.60
CA ARG A 567 16.54 25.41 12.52
C ARG A 567 17.17 24.99 13.86
N ASP A 568 18.03 25.83 14.43
CA ASP A 568 18.71 25.54 15.70
C ASP A 568 17.72 25.45 16.88
N ASN A 569 16.70 26.32 16.91
CA ASN A 569 15.63 26.28 17.92
C ASN A 569 14.74 25.04 17.80
N LEU A 570 14.48 24.56 16.58
CA LEU A 570 13.72 23.32 16.37
C LEU A 570 14.50 22.12 16.87
N PHE A 571 15.80 22.06 16.58
CA PHE A 571 16.65 20.99 17.08
C PHE A 571 16.78 20.99 18.60
N SER A 572 16.91 22.15 19.24
CA SER A 572 16.90 22.22 20.72
C SER A 572 15.55 21.80 21.32
N SER A 573 14.43 22.13 20.66
CA SER A 573 13.08 21.72 21.09
C SER A 573 12.76 20.23 20.90
N ILE A 574 13.50 19.53 20.04
CA ILE A 574 13.43 18.08 19.88
C ILE A 574 14.21 17.38 21.00
N ASN A 575 15.30 18.02 21.44
CA ASN A 575 16.17 17.49 22.50
C ASN A 575 15.59 17.69 23.92
N SER A 576 14.57 18.53 24.11
CA SER A 576 13.88 18.72 25.41
C SER A 576 12.71 17.75 25.57
N GLU A 577 12.67 17.01 26.69
CA GLU A 577 11.76 15.88 27.01
C GLU A 577 10.23 16.14 26.95
N ASN A 578 9.76 17.37 26.71
CA ASN A 578 8.33 17.68 26.63
C ASN A 578 7.78 17.49 25.20
N ILE A 579 7.52 16.25 24.82
CA ILE A 579 6.79 15.87 23.59
C ILE A 579 5.27 16.08 23.81
N ASN A 580 4.85 17.32 24.08
CA ASN A 580 3.42 17.69 24.12
C ASN A 580 2.92 18.22 22.76
N SER A 581 3.82 18.45 21.79
CA SER A 581 3.49 18.72 20.38
C SER A 581 3.82 17.49 19.55
N SER A 582 2.97 17.15 18.58
CA SER A 582 3.12 15.94 17.78
C SER A 582 4.49 15.92 17.09
N VAL A 583 5.27 14.85 17.30
CA VAL A 583 6.58 14.65 16.65
C VAL A 583 6.47 14.82 15.14
N GLU A 584 5.34 14.41 14.57
CA GLU A 584 5.02 14.54 13.14
C GLU A 584 4.97 16.00 12.66
N GLU A 585 4.37 16.93 13.40
CA GLU A 585 4.33 18.36 13.01
C GLU A 585 5.74 18.96 12.99
N LYS A 586 6.58 18.61 13.97
CA LYS A 586 7.99 19.02 14.00
C LYS A 586 8.75 18.44 12.80
N CYS A 587 8.55 17.17 12.48
CA CYS A 587 9.13 16.52 11.30
C CYS A 587 8.69 17.22 10.00
N LYS A 588 7.39 17.48 9.83
CA LYS A 588 6.85 18.23 8.68
C LYS A 588 7.50 19.61 8.55
N HIS A 589 7.66 20.32 9.67
CA HIS A 589 8.27 21.63 9.67
C HIS A 589 9.75 21.59 9.25
N ILE A 590 10.53 20.64 9.77
CA ILE A 590 11.93 20.44 9.36
C ILE A 590 12.02 20.14 7.86
N ILE A 591 11.18 19.25 7.35
CA ILE A 591 11.17 18.88 5.92
C ILE A 591 10.92 20.10 5.04
N ASN A 592 9.90 20.90 5.39
CA ASN A 592 9.51 22.07 4.61
C ASN A 592 10.53 23.19 4.71
N LEU A 593 11.02 23.51 5.92
CA LEU A 593 12.00 24.56 6.15
C LEU A 593 13.34 24.25 5.45
N THR A 594 13.80 23.00 5.52
CA THR A 594 15.05 22.58 4.89
C THR A 594 14.97 22.74 3.38
N PHE A 595 13.84 22.37 2.77
CA PHE A 595 13.62 22.58 1.34
C PHE A 595 13.64 24.07 0.96
N CYS A 596 12.89 24.91 1.68
CA CYS A 596 12.86 26.35 1.42
C CYS A 596 14.27 26.98 1.56
N HIS A 597 15.02 26.60 2.60
CA HIS A 597 16.38 27.09 2.83
C HIS A 597 17.34 26.62 1.74
N ALA A 598 17.26 25.37 1.30
CA ALA A 598 18.10 24.86 0.22
C ALA A 598 17.82 25.56 -1.11
N ILE A 599 16.56 25.81 -1.46
CA ILE A 599 16.20 26.57 -2.67
C ILE A 599 16.70 28.02 -2.58
N PHE A 600 16.59 28.66 -1.42
CA PHE A 600 17.15 30.00 -1.20
C PHE A 600 18.66 30.06 -1.45
N GLU A 601 19.42 29.12 -0.85
CA GLU A 601 20.87 29.03 -1.07
C GLU A 601 21.23 28.66 -2.52
N TYR A 602 20.40 27.87 -3.20
CA TYR A 602 20.59 27.54 -4.62
C TYR A 602 20.47 28.77 -5.51
N LEU A 603 19.45 29.60 -5.30
CA LEU A 603 19.16 30.79 -6.12
C LEU A 603 20.14 31.94 -5.87
N ILE A 604 20.75 32.02 -4.69
CA ILE A 604 21.71 33.10 -4.35
C ILE A 604 23.15 32.68 -4.60
N ASN A 605 23.51 31.46 -4.21
CA ASN A 605 24.88 30.97 -4.28
C ASN A 605 25.02 29.94 -5.40
N ASN A 606 24.87 28.66 -5.07
CA ASN A 606 25.09 27.55 -5.98
C ASN A 606 24.50 26.23 -5.42
N LEU A 607 24.59 25.17 -6.22
CA LEU A 607 24.16 23.82 -5.85
C LEU A 607 24.88 23.26 -4.61
N GLU A 608 26.15 23.60 -4.41
CA GLU A 608 26.96 23.10 -3.30
C GLU A 608 26.47 23.67 -1.96
N SER A 609 26.25 24.99 -1.91
CA SER A 609 25.64 25.66 -0.76
C SER A 609 24.27 25.07 -0.41
N ALA A 610 23.44 24.80 -1.42
CA ALA A 610 22.13 24.18 -1.23
C ALA A 610 22.21 22.73 -0.74
N SER A 611 23.17 21.95 -1.24
CA SER A 611 23.41 20.56 -0.81
C SER A 611 23.91 20.51 0.64
N ASN A 612 24.78 21.43 1.04
CA ASN A 612 25.27 21.56 2.41
C ASN A 612 24.15 21.81 3.43
N VAL A 613 23.06 22.47 3.04
CA VAL A 613 21.87 22.64 3.90
C VAL A 613 21.23 21.29 4.21
N PHE A 614 21.06 20.41 3.22
CA PHE A 614 20.53 19.07 3.45
C PHE A 614 21.49 18.22 4.29
N GLU A 615 22.78 18.20 3.95
CA GLU A 615 23.78 17.38 4.64
C GLU A 615 23.94 17.79 6.11
N SER A 616 24.04 19.09 6.40
CA SER A 616 24.12 19.59 7.77
C SER A 616 22.88 19.23 8.59
N THR A 617 21.69 19.38 7.99
CA THR A 617 20.42 19.03 8.65
C THR A 617 20.33 17.53 8.93
N ILE A 618 20.72 16.67 7.97
CA ILE A 618 20.75 15.22 8.13
C ILE A 618 21.74 14.80 9.23
N SER A 619 22.91 15.43 9.31
CA SER A 619 23.89 15.17 10.37
C SER A 619 23.33 15.54 11.74
N SER A 620 22.78 16.75 11.89
CA SER A 620 22.16 17.20 13.14
C SER A 620 21.04 16.27 13.61
N ILE A 621 20.20 15.78 12.69
CA ILE A 621 19.14 14.81 13.01
C ILE A 621 19.75 13.52 13.56
N LYS A 622 20.75 12.96 12.87
CA LYS A 622 21.41 11.71 13.32
C LYS A 622 22.05 11.87 14.70
N ASP A 623 22.74 12.99 14.93
CA ASP A 623 23.42 13.27 16.19
C ASP A 623 22.43 13.42 17.35
N SER A 624 21.34 14.18 17.16
CA SER A 624 20.27 14.30 18.17
C SER A 624 19.61 12.96 18.52
N PHE A 625 19.37 12.10 17.53
CA PHE A 625 18.75 10.79 17.77
C PHE A 625 19.69 9.80 18.46
N LEU A 626 21.00 9.84 18.16
CA LEU A 626 22.02 9.04 18.85
C LEU A 626 22.13 9.40 20.34
N GLN A 627 21.94 10.68 20.69
CA GLN A 627 22.01 11.16 22.07
C GLN A 627 20.79 10.75 22.92
N LEU A 628 19.61 10.61 22.32
CA LEU A 628 18.35 10.42 23.05
C LEU A 628 17.96 8.95 23.35
N LYS A 629 18.72 7.93 22.89
CA LYS A 629 18.39 6.49 23.04
C LYS A 629 16.91 6.16 22.74
N LEU A 630 16.26 6.89 21.83
CA LEU A 630 14.85 6.70 21.46
C LEU A 630 14.70 5.47 20.55
N SER A 631 14.83 4.27 21.12
CA SER A 631 14.57 3.01 20.41
C SER A 631 13.14 2.91 19.86
N GLN A 632 12.20 3.69 20.42
CA GLN A 632 10.78 3.63 20.08
C GLN A 632 10.39 4.43 18.82
N ASN A 633 11.24 5.33 18.29
CA ASN A 633 10.87 6.25 17.19
C ASN A 633 11.74 6.10 15.91
N MET A 634 12.36 4.94 15.68
CA MET A 634 13.19 4.69 14.50
C MET A 634 12.42 4.84 13.17
N SER A 635 11.12 4.56 13.16
CA SER A 635 10.24 4.73 11.99
C SER A 635 10.08 6.19 11.58
N ALA A 636 9.82 7.08 12.54
CA ALA A 636 9.69 8.52 12.31
C ALA A 636 11.00 9.15 11.85
N LEU A 637 12.14 8.69 12.39
CA LEU A 637 13.47 9.08 11.94
C LEU A 637 13.70 8.69 10.48
N ASN A 638 13.46 7.42 10.15
CA ASN A 638 13.64 6.94 8.78
C ASN A 638 12.74 7.68 7.80
N PHE A 639 11.48 7.96 8.17
CA PHE A 639 10.56 8.74 7.36
C PHE A 639 11.11 10.16 7.10
N LEU A 640 11.58 10.84 8.15
CA LEU A 640 12.16 12.18 8.04
C LEU A 640 13.37 12.20 7.10
N LEU A 641 14.32 11.28 7.31
CA LEU A 641 15.54 11.19 6.51
C LEU A 641 15.24 10.82 5.05
N GLU A 642 14.28 9.93 4.82
CA GLU A 642 13.82 9.55 3.49
C GLU A 642 13.18 10.72 2.75
N LYS A 643 12.28 11.47 3.39
CA LYS A 643 11.65 12.66 2.77
C LYS A 643 12.64 13.79 2.48
N LEU A 644 13.64 14.00 3.36
CA LEU A 644 14.72 14.94 3.08
C LEU A 644 15.56 14.52 1.86
N THR A 645 15.83 13.22 1.74
CA THR A 645 16.57 12.66 0.59
C THR A 645 15.79 12.85 -0.72
N VAL A 646 14.46 12.64 -0.71
CA VAL A 646 13.59 12.91 -1.88
C VAL A 646 13.58 14.40 -2.24
N ASN A 647 13.52 15.30 -1.26
CA ASN A 647 13.59 16.75 -1.49
C ASN A 647 14.96 17.18 -2.08
N GLN A 648 16.06 16.55 -1.65
CA GLN A 648 17.37 16.80 -2.23
C GLN A 648 17.47 16.28 -3.68
N LEU A 649 16.86 15.12 -3.99
CA LEU A 649 16.76 14.64 -5.37
C LEU A 649 15.97 15.63 -6.25
N LEU A 650 14.94 16.27 -5.71
CA LEU A 650 14.17 17.30 -6.40
C LEU A 650 15.03 18.54 -6.71
N LEU A 651 15.89 18.98 -5.79
CA LEU A 651 16.88 20.03 -6.04
C LEU A 651 17.80 19.67 -7.21
N TYR A 652 18.35 18.45 -7.25
CA TYR A 652 19.17 18.01 -8.38
C TYR A 652 18.37 17.95 -9.69
N LYS A 653 17.07 17.62 -9.66
CA LYS A 653 16.22 17.73 -10.86
C LYS A 653 16.11 19.18 -11.34
N ILE A 654 15.80 20.11 -10.44
CA ILE A 654 15.72 21.55 -10.77
C ILE A 654 17.03 22.00 -11.41
N HIS A 655 18.17 21.61 -10.85
CA HIS A 655 19.47 21.95 -11.41
C HIS A 655 19.69 21.38 -12.83
N THR A 656 19.34 20.10 -13.07
CA THR A 656 19.50 19.50 -14.41
C THR A 656 18.57 20.08 -15.46
N ASP A 657 17.40 20.58 -15.04
CA ASP A 657 16.42 21.15 -15.95
C ASP A 657 16.76 22.62 -16.30
N THR A 658 17.41 23.33 -15.36
CA THR A 658 17.74 24.77 -15.47
C THR A 658 19.12 25.02 -16.07
N THR A 659 20.07 24.10 -15.86
CA THR A 659 21.44 24.22 -16.37
C THR A 659 21.74 23.08 -17.33
N TYR A 660 22.46 23.37 -18.42
CA TYR A 660 22.99 22.34 -19.33
C TYR A 660 24.18 21.59 -18.69
N CYS A 661 23.94 20.90 -17.57
CA CYS A 661 24.97 20.19 -16.80
C CYS A 661 24.90 18.68 -17.02
N SER A 662 25.99 17.98 -16.66
CA SER A 662 26.04 16.52 -16.78
C SER A 662 25.06 15.86 -15.82
N TYR A 663 24.19 14.99 -16.35
CA TYR A 663 23.24 14.17 -15.59
C TYR A 663 23.89 13.24 -14.55
N ASN A 664 25.22 13.12 -14.54
CA ASN A 664 25.95 12.20 -13.67
C ASN A 664 25.81 12.50 -12.19
N THR A 665 25.81 13.76 -11.76
CA THR A 665 25.70 14.12 -10.33
C THR A 665 24.34 13.71 -9.75
N LYS A 666 23.24 14.09 -10.44
CA LYS A 666 21.87 13.66 -10.10
C LYS A 666 21.74 12.13 -10.08
N ARG A 667 22.35 11.46 -11.05
CA ARG A 667 22.34 9.99 -11.16
C ARG A 667 23.08 9.32 -10.00
N GLN A 668 24.29 9.77 -9.67
CA GLN A 668 25.10 9.24 -8.57
C GLN A 668 24.37 9.40 -7.23
N PHE A 669 23.82 10.59 -6.97
CA PHE A 669 23.02 10.85 -5.78
C PHE A 669 21.79 9.92 -5.71
N ASN A 670 21.05 9.74 -6.82
CA ASN A 670 19.88 8.86 -6.82
C ASN A 670 20.25 7.40 -6.51
N ILE A 671 21.37 6.90 -7.04
CA ILE A 671 21.85 5.54 -6.73
C ILE A 671 22.24 5.42 -5.25
N GLU A 672 22.92 6.42 -4.68
CA GLU A 672 23.24 6.42 -3.24
C GLU A 672 21.97 6.43 -2.38
N ALA A 673 21.02 7.30 -2.73
CA ALA A 673 19.73 7.40 -2.06
C ALA A 673 18.96 6.07 -2.13
N LEU A 674 18.95 5.43 -3.29
CA LEU A 674 18.32 4.13 -3.51
C LEU A 674 19.01 2.98 -2.76
N ASN A 675 20.33 3.02 -2.59
CA ASN A 675 21.03 2.05 -1.74
C ASN A 675 20.64 2.18 -0.25
N ARG A 676 20.18 3.37 0.18
CA ARG A 676 19.69 3.63 1.54
C ARG A 676 18.18 3.37 1.68
N TYR A 677 17.39 3.71 0.66
CA TYR A 677 15.93 3.57 0.62
C TYR A 677 15.49 2.84 -0.65
N PRO A 678 15.75 1.52 -0.74
CA PRO A 678 15.55 0.75 -1.98
C PRO A 678 14.09 0.57 -2.38
N TYR A 679 13.15 0.87 -1.48
CA TYR A 679 11.70 0.68 -1.66
C TYR A 679 10.96 2.00 -1.92
N ASN A 680 11.66 3.15 -1.90
CA ASN A 680 11.03 4.43 -2.16
C ASN A 680 10.66 4.59 -3.64
N LEU A 681 9.35 4.69 -3.92
CA LEU A 681 8.84 4.78 -5.30
C LEU A 681 9.23 6.09 -6.01
N ASP A 682 9.40 7.21 -5.30
CA ASP A 682 9.81 8.49 -5.91
C ASP A 682 11.26 8.40 -6.44
N LEU A 683 12.13 7.73 -5.69
CA LEU A 683 13.52 7.47 -6.10
C LEU A 683 13.57 6.47 -7.26
N LEU A 684 12.82 5.37 -7.17
CA LEU A 684 12.77 4.32 -8.20
C LEU A 684 12.17 4.81 -9.51
N SER A 685 11.05 5.56 -9.46
CA SER A 685 10.45 6.18 -10.66
C SER A 685 11.41 7.17 -11.31
N THR A 686 12.06 8.03 -10.52
CA THR A 686 13.04 8.97 -11.05
C THR A 686 14.24 8.24 -11.68
N PHE A 687 14.70 7.15 -11.08
CA PHE A 687 15.77 6.32 -11.63
C PHE A 687 15.38 5.64 -12.94
N ALA A 688 14.21 5.00 -12.97
CA ALA A 688 13.68 4.33 -14.15
C ALA A 688 13.46 5.31 -15.32
N ASN A 689 12.86 6.48 -15.06
CA ASN A 689 12.60 7.50 -16.08
C ASN A 689 13.92 8.04 -16.66
N ASN A 690 14.93 8.26 -15.82
CA ASN A 690 16.22 8.75 -16.30
C ASN A 690 16.98 7.71 -17.14
N GLU A 691 16.99 6.43 -16.74
CA GLU A 691 17.75 5.41 -17.50
C GLU A 691 17.04 4.98 -18.79
N THR A 692 15.70 4.95 -18.81
CA THR A 692 14.91 4.66 -20.04
C THR A 692 15.16 5.67 -21.14
N GLN A 693 15.28 6.97 -20.81
CA GLN A 693 15.61 8.03 -21.77
C GLN A 693 17.06 7.99 -22.29
N MET A 694 17.97 7.34 -21.55
CA MET A 694 19.42 7.41 -21.80
C MET A 694 19.99 6.14 -22.46
N PHE A 695 19.19 5.09 -22.66
CA PHE A 695 19.61 3.78 -23.21
C PHE A 695 20.84 3.14 -22.51
N VAL A 696 21.25 3.58 -21.31
CA VAL A 696 22.41 3.02 -20.59
C VAL A 696 21.99 1.83 -19.72
N MET A 697 22.06 0.64 -20.33
CA MET A 697 21.39 -0.58 -19.84
C MET A 697 22.12 -1.27 -18.67
N GLY A 698 23.45 -1.23 -18.65
CA GLY A 698 24.26 -2.02 -17.71
C GLY A 698 24.13 -1.58 -16.25
N ARG A 699 23.85 -0.30 -16.00
CA ARG A 699 23.77 0.25 -14.64
C ARG A 699 22.47 -0.12 -13.95
N MET A 700 21.34 0.03 -14.65
CA MET A 700 20.03 -0.35 -14.13
C MET A 700 20.00 -1.82 -13.73
N ARG A 701 20.56 -2.69 -14.59
CA ARG A 701 20.71 -4.12 -14.28
C ARG A 701 21.56 -4.39 -13.04
N ARG A 702 22.75 -3.78 -12.96
CA ARG A 702 23.64 -3.95 -11.79
C ARG A 702 22.99 -3.47 -10.50
N TYR A 703 22.24 -2.37 -10.55
CA TYR A 703 21.49 -1.86 -9.41
C TYR A 703 20.44 -2.88 -8.96
N PHE A 704 19.53 -3.29 -9.86
CA PHE A 704 18.49 -4.24 -9.48
C PHE A 704 19.04 -5.60 -9.08
N ASP A 705 20.06 -6.14 -9.75
CA ASP A 705 20.69 -7.39 -9.34
C ASP A 705 21.27 -7.31 -7.93
N ASN A 706 21.89 -6.17 -7.56
CA ASN A 706 22.40 -5.96 -6.20
C ASN A 706 21.26 -5.84 -5.19
N VAL A 707 20.24 -5.02 -5.46
CA VAL A 707 19.11 -4.82 -4.54
C VAL A 707 18.32 -6.10 -4.34
N ILE A 708 18.00 -6.80 -5.42
CA ILE A 708 17.28 -8.07 -5.40
C ILE A 708 18.01 -9.11 -4.53
N SER A 709 19.34 -9.16 -4.59
CA SER A 709 20.12 -10.10 -3.78
C SER A 709 20.08 -9.83 -2.27
N ARG A 710 19.68 -8.62 -1.86
CA ARG A 710 19.68 -8.16 -0.46
C ARG A 710 18.29 -7.83 0.07
N SER A 711 17.27 -7.75 -0.79
CA SER A 711 15.93 -7.30 -0.43
C SER A 711 15.08 -8.42 0.14
N SER A 712 14.30 -8.09 1.17
CA SER A 712 13.30 -8.97 1.80
C SER A 712 11.86 -8.69 1.35
N SER A 713 11.69 -7.91 0.27
CA SER A 713 10.39 -7.52 -0.30
C SER A 713 10.27 -7.97 -1.75
N SER A 714 9.04 -8.23 -2.19
CA SER A 714 8.71 -8.50 -3.60
C SER A 714 8.72 -7.25 -4.48
N LEU A 715 8.69 -6.05 -3.89
CA LEU A 715 8.59 -4.79 -4.63
C LEU A 715 9.75 -4.55 -5.62
N PRO A 716 11.05 -4.65 -5.24
CA PRO A 716 12.16 -4.45 -6.18
C PRO A 716 12.16 -5.46 -7.33
N TRP A 717 11.67 -6.68 -7.09
CA TRP A 717 11.55 -7.72 -8.11
C TRP A 717 10.49 -7.36 -9.14
N LEU A 718 9.29 -6.98 -8.71
CA LEU A 718 8.20 -6.54 -9.59
C LEU A 718 8.63 -5.36 -10.47
N ILE A 719 9.33 -4.39 -9.88
CA ILE A 719 9.86 -3.24 -10.62
C ILE A 719 10.93 -3.68 -11.63
N ALA A 720 11.87 -4.53 -11.23
CA ALA A 720 12.91 -5.00 -12.15
C ALA A 720 12.32 -5.77 -13.34
N MET A 721 11.29 -6.59 -13.12
CA MET A 721 10.56 -7.32 -14.16
C MET A 721 9.88 -6.35 -15.12
N GLN A 722 9.08 -5.41 -14.60
CA GLN A 722 8.38 -4.41 -15.43
C GLN A 722 9.34 -3.62 -16.33
N GLN A 723 10.51 -3.25 -15.81
CA GLN A 723 11.49 -2.47 -16.57
C GLN A 723 12.14 -3.29 -17.69
N GLU A 724 12.42 -4.57 -17.45
CA GLU A 724 12.97 -5.46 -18.47
C GLU A 724 11.92 -5.87 -19.52
N GLU A 725 10.65 -6.03 -19.13
CA GLU A 725 9.54 -6.24 -20.06
C GLU A 725 9.24 -5.00 -20.92
N PHE A 726 9.15 -3.82 -20.29
CA PHE A 726 8.98 -2.56 -21.01
C PHE A 726 10.05 -2.38 -22.08
N ARG A 727 11.30 -2.74 -21.73
CA ARG A 727 12.43 -2.71 -22.66
C ARG A 727 12.27 -3.70 -23.82
N LEU A 728 11.83 -4.93 -23.56
CA LEU A 728 11.55 -5.91 -24.61
C LEU A 728 10.47 -5.36 -25.55
N HIS A 729 9.42 -4.75 -25.00
CA HIS A 729 8.35 -4.14 -25.77
C HIS A 729 8.85 -2.96 -26.63
N THR A 730 9.64 -2.04 -26.08
CA THR A 730 10.24 -0.94 -26.86
C THR A 730 11.14 -1.46 -27.98
N PHE A 731 11.96 -2.48 -27.71
CA PHE A 731 12.83 -3.10 -28.70
C PHE A 731 12.04 -3.75 -29.84
N ASN A 732 10.98 -4.50 -29.52
CA ASN A 732 10.11 -5.12 -30.50
C ASN A 732 9.38 -4.07 -31.37
N ASN A 733 8.90 -2.98 -30.75
CA ASN A 733 8.24 -1.89 -31.48
C ASN A 733 9.18 -1.15 -32.43
N GLN A 734 10.47 -1.04 -32.08
CA GLN A 734 11.48 -0.46 -32.97
C GLN A 734 11.78 -1.35 -34.18
N LEU A 735 11.72 -2.67 -34.01
CA LEU A 735 11.94 -3.63 -35.09
C LEU A 735 10.73 -3.74 -36.04
N ASN A 736 9.50 -3.62 -35.52
CA ASN A 736 8.26 -3.78 -36.30
C ASN A 736 7.27 -2.62 -36.07
N PRO A 737 7.44 -1.46 -36.75
CA PRO A 737 6.61 -0.27 -36.54
C PRO A 737 5.13 -0.40 -36.99
N THR A 738 4.77 -1.44 -37.75
CA THR A 738 3.48 -1.56 -38.46
C THR A 738 2.39 -2.33 -37.72
N ASN A 739 2.68 -2.99 -36.59
CA ASN A 739 1.71 -3.83 -35.87
C ASN A 739 1.08 -3.11 -34.66
N ASN A 740 0.49 -1.93 -34.89
CA ASN A 740 -0.30 -1.23 -33.87
C ASN A 740 -1.78 -1.67 -33.80
N THR A 741 -2.15 -2.79 -34.43
CA THR A 741 -3.52 -3.30 -34.39
C THR A 741 -3.56 -4.80 -34.24
N THR A 742 -4.26 -5.23 -33.19
CA THR A 742 -4.82 -6.57 -32.95
C THR A 742 -3.84 -7.73 -32.82
N ILE A 743 -3.79 -8.29 -31.61
CA ILE A 743 -3.34 -9.65 -31.32
C ILE A 743 -4.20 -10.60 -32.17
N THR A 744 -3.71 -11.01 -33.33
CA THR A 744 -4.21 -12.19 -34.05
C THR A 744 -3.22 -13.33 -33.85
N SER A 745 -3.80 -14.49 -33.60
CA SER A 745 -3.20 -15.71 -33.06
C SER A 745 -2.30 -16.51 -34.00
N ASP A 746 -1.87 -15.97 -35.14
CA ASP A 746 -1.13 -16.75 -36.14
C ASP A 746 0.32 -16.27 -36.31
N GLY A 747 1.23 -16.99 -35.67
CA GLY A 747 2.40 -17.52 -36.38
C GLY A 747 3.66 -16.66 -36.54
N LEU A 748 3.87 -15.58 -35.77
CA LEU A 748 5.21 -14.97 -35.68
C LEU A 748 5.88 -15.38 -34.37
N SER A 749 6.70 -16.42 -34.43
CA SER A 749 7.61 -16.83 -33.36
C SER A 749 8.40 -15.59 -32.88
N SER A 750 8.17 -15.18 -31.63
CA SER A 750 8.97 -14.16 -30.97
C SER A 750 10.43 -14.53 -31.11
N ILE A 751 11.23 -13.66 -31.71
CA ILE A 751 12.67 -13.90 -31.86
C ILE A 751 13.24 -14.02 -30.45
N ASP A 752 13.79 -15.18 -30.08
CA ASP A 752 14.46 -15.38 -28.80
C ASP A 752 15.71 -14.50 -28.76
N THR A 753 15.58 -13.34 -28.12
CA THR A 753 16.69 -12.40 -27.95
C THR A 753 17.36 -12.61 -26.59
N GLY A 754 18.58 -12.08 -26.43
CA GLY A 754 19.22 -12.00 -25.12
C GLY A 754 18.40 -11.21 -24.08
N ILE A 755 17.45 -10.38 -24.52
CA ILE A 755 16.49 -9.69 -23.65
C ILE A 755 15.43 -10.67 -23.11
N SER A 756 14.85 -11.49 -23.99
CA SER A 756 13.87 -12.51 -23.62
C SER A 756 14.46 -13.51 -22.61
N HIS A 757 15.70 -13.99 -22.83
CA HIS A 757 16.39 -14.84 -21.87
C HIS A 757 16.61 -14.17 -20.51
N ARG A 758 16.89 -12.86 -20.50
CA ARG A 758 17.07 -12.10 -19.27
C ARG A 758 15.76 -11.93 -18.49
N VAL A 759 14.66 -11.64 -19.18
CA VAL A 759 13.33 -11.56 -18.56
C VAL A 759 12.99 -12.90 -17.90
N ARG A 760 13.11 -14.02 -18.64
CA ARG A 760 12.93 -15.38 -18.08
C ARG A 760 13.85 -15.66 -16.89
N SER A 761 15.12 -15.27 -16.97
CA SER A 761 16.09 -15.44 -15.88
C SER A 761 15.69 -14.67 -14.61
N ILE A 762 15.07 -13.49 -14.73
CA ILE A 762 14.57 -12.75 -13.57
C ILE A 762 13.36 -13.47 -12.97
N TYR A 763 12.42 -13.93 -13.80
CA TYR A 763 11.27 -14.71 -13.34
C TYR A 763 11.68 -15.99 -12.62
N GLU A 764 12.56 -16.81 -13.21
CA GLU A 764 13.04 -18.06 -12.61
C GLU A 764 13.76 -17.83 -11.27
N ARG A 765 14.52 -16.74 -11.15
CA ARG A 765 15.13 -16.36 -9.86
C ARG A 765 14.08 -15.93 -8.84
N ALA A 766 13.05 -15.19 -9.26
CA ALA A 766 12.03 -14.67 -8.37
C ALA A 766 11.15 -15.78 -7.78
N ILE A 767 10.76 -16.77 -8.58
CA ILE A 767 9.90 -17.85 -8.11
C ILE A 767 10.60 -18.84 -7.17
N VAL A 768 11.94 -18.84 -7.13
CA VAL A 768 12.74 -19.62 -6.18
C VAL A 768 13.05 -18.84 -4.91
N SER A 769 13.04 -17.50 -4.96
CA SER A 769 13.38 -16.66 -3.82
C SER A 769 12.33 -16.77 -2.70
N PRO A 770 12.74 -16.96 -1.42
CA PRO A 770 11.82 -17.06 -0.27
C PRO A 770 10.89 -15.85 -0.09
N TRP A 771 11.30 -14.68 -0.59
CA TRP A 771 10.61 -13.40 -0.42
C TRP A 771 9.58 -13.10 -1.52
N THR A 772 9.56 -13.93 -2.58
CA THR A 772 8.77 -13.67 -3.79
C THR A 772 8.00 -14.88 -4.29
N LYS A 773 8.37 -16.10 -3.87
CA LYS A 773 7.70 -17.34 -4.29
C LYS A 773 6.21 -17.39 -3.92
N HIS A 774 5.77 -16.63 -2.91
CA HIS A 774 4.36 -16.53 -2.53
C HIS A 774 3.64 -15.32 -3.13
N CYS A 775 4.30 -14.58 -4.02
CA CYS A 775 3.72 -13.42 -4.69
C CYS A 775 2.88 -13.84 -5.90
N ILE A 776 1.56 -13.74 -5.75
CA ILE A 776 0.57 -14.11 -6.78
C ILE A 776 0.82 -13.31 -8.07
N ALA A 777 1.08 -12.00 -7.95
CA ALA A 777 1.33 -11.13 -9.10
C ALA A 777 2.47 -11.63 -9.98
N ILE A 778 3.57 -12.13 -9.39
CA ILE A 778 4.74 -12.62 -10.15
C ILE A 778 4.39 -13.86 -10.96
N TRP A 779 3.67 -14.82 -10.37
CA TRP A 779 3.25 -16.03 -11.07
C TRP A 779 2.32 -15.72 -12.25
N ARG A 780 1.33 -14.84 -12.04
CA ARG A 780 0.40 -14.42 -13.08
C ARG A 780 1.10 -13.67 -14.22
N ASP A 781 2.02 -12.77 -13.88
CA ASP A 781 2.82 -12.06 -14.89
C ASP A 781 3.71 -13.02 -15.68
N TYR A 782 4.33 -14.00 -15.01
CA TYR A 782 5.20 -14.95 -15.68
C TYR A 782 4.44 -15.86 -16.63
N MET A 783 3.25 -16.35 -16.23
CA MET A 783 2.36 -17.11 -17.11
C MET A 783 1.95 -16.27 -18.32
N ARG A 784 1.49 -15.03 -18.10
CA ARG A 784 1.12 -14.11 -19.19
C ARG A 784 2.30 -13.87 -20.14
N TYR A 785 3.50 -13.69 -19.59
CA TYR A 785 4.72 -13.47 -20.35
C TYR A 785 5.01 -14.68 -21.25
N GLU A 786 5.08 -15.90 -20.72
CA GLU A 786 5.37 -17.10 -21.54
C GLU A 786 4.29 -17.34 -22.60
N MET A 787 3.01 -17.09 -22.28
CA MET A 787 1.93 -17.14 -23.27
C MET A 787 2.12 -16.10 -24.38
N SER A 788 2.53 -14.87 -24.05
CA SER A 788 2.82 -13.83 -25.04
C SER A 788 4.02 -14.15 -25.93
N GLN A 789 4.95 -14.99 -25.45
CA GLN A 789 6.09 -15.48 -26.23
C GLN A 789 5.75 -16.72 -27.06
N GLY A 790 4.53 -17.28 -26.95
CA GLY A 790 4.11 -18.49 -27.65
C GLY A 790 4.56 -19.81 -27.00
N ASN A 791 5.09 -19.78 -25.76
CA ASN A 791 5.59 -20.97 -25.06
C ASN A 791 4.55 -21.56 -24.12
N ALA A 792 3.44 -22.07 -24.67
CA ALA A 792 2.34 -22.63 -23.88
C ALA A 792 2.78 -23.75 -22.92
N ALA A 793 3.73 -24.62 -23.33
CA ALA A 793 4.25 -25.69 -22.48
C ALA A 793 4.98 -25.16 -21.24
N ASN A 794 5.79 -24.10 -21.39
CA ASN A 794 6.45 -23.45 -20.26
C ASN A 794 5.44 -22.74 -19.37
N ALA A 795 4.47 -22.04 -19.96
CA ALA A 795 3.40 -21.39 -19.20
C ALA A 795 2.62 -22.41 -18.35
N LYS A 796 2.35 -23.61 -18.88
CA LYS A 796 1.70 -24.70 -18.15
C LYS A 796 2.56 -25.24 -17.00
N ALA A 797 3.87 -25.37 -17.21
CA ALA A 797 4.79 -25.74 -16.13
C ALA A 797 4.84 -24.66 -15.02
N VAL A 798 4.84 -23.38 -15.41
CA VAL A 798 4.77 -22.23 -14.48
C VAL A 798 3.47 -22.25 -13.70
N PHE A 799 2.33 -22.55 -14.35
CA PHE A 799 1.02 -22.67 -13.71
C PHE A 799 1.04 -23.69 -12.55
N TYR A 800 1.46 -24.94 -12.78
CA TYR A 800 1.49 -25.94 -11.71
C TYR A 800 2.52 -25.61 -10.61
N ARG A 801 3.67 -25.01 -10.95
CA ARG A 801 4.62 -24.50 -9.94
C ARG A 801 4.02 -23.36 -9.11
N GLY A 802 3.21 -22.52 -9.75
CA GLY A 802 2.44 -21.46 -9.11
C GLY A 802 1.41 -22.03 -8.14
N LEU A 803 0.67 -23.08 -8.52
CA LEU A 803 -0.25 -23.78 -7.60
C LEU A 803 0.47 -24.39 -6.40
N GLN A 804 1.66 -24.96 -6.60
CA GLN A 804 2.45 -25.52 -5.50
C GLN A 804 2.89 -24.45 -4.48
N SER A 805 3.14 -23.22 -4.94
CA SER A 805 3.66 -22.12 -4.11
C SER A 805 2.56 -21.21 -3.57
N CYS A 806 1.45 -21.10 -4.30
CA CYS A 806 0.31 -20.24 -4.03
C CYS A 806 -1.03 -20.99 -4.15
N PRO A 807 -1.24 -22.11 -3.42
CA PRO A 807 -2.41 -22.97 -3.60
C PRO A 807 -3.76 -22.28 -3.32
N TRP A 808 -3.76 -21.20 -2.53
CA TRP A 808 -4.97 -20.47 -2.15
C TRP A 808 -5.43 -19.45 -3.20
N ALA A 809 -4.59 -19.14 -4.19
CA ALA A 809 -4.79 -18.00 -5.07
C ALA A 809 -5.75 -18.34 -6.21
N LYS A 810 -7.06 -18.10 -6.01
CA LYS A 810 -8.10 -18.35 -7.02
C LYS A 810 -7.78 -17.75 -8.39
N ASP A 811 -7.16 -16.56 -8.41
CA ASP A 811 -6.79 -15.90 -9.66
C ASP A 811 -5.82 -16.72 -10.53
N ILE A 812 -4.94 -17.55 -9.93
CA ILE A 812 -4.03 -18.43 -10.69
C ILE A 812 -4.83 -19.56 -11.37
N TYR A 813 -5.80 -20.15 -10.69
CA TYR A 813 -6.70 -21.16 -11.27
C TYR A 813 -7.50 -20.57 -12.43
N MET A 814 -8.06 -19.37 -12.24
CA MET A 814 -8.82 -18.67 -13.29
C MET A 814 -7.95 -18.36 -14.51
N ASP A 815 -6.71 -17.91 -14.32
CA ASP A 815 -5.75 -17.72 -15.42
C ASP A 815 -5.43 -19.06 -16.11
N GLY A 816 -5.29 -20.14 -15.35
CA GLY A 816 -5.11 -21.50 -15.86
C GLY A 816 -6.26 -21.97 -16.76
N VAL A 817 -7.52 -21.77 -16.34
CA VAL A 817 -8.71 -22.06 -17.17
C VAL A 817 -8.71 -21.22 -18.45
N CYS A 818 -8.23 -19.97 -18.39
CA CYS A 818 -8.14 -19.11 -19.58
C CYS A 818 -7.08 -19.58 -20.58
N TYR A 819 -5.92 -20.03 -20.09
CA TYR A 819 -4.77 -20.35 -20.94
C TYR A 819 -4.70 -21.82 -21.37
N PHE A 820 -5.27 -22.74 -20.58
CA PHE A 820 -5.23 -24.19 -20.79
C PHE A 820 -6.65 -24.78 -20.75
N PRO A 821 -7.50 -24.45 -21.74
CA PRO A 821 -8.90 -24.89 -21.76
C PRO A 821 -9.06 -26.42 -21.75
N GLU A 822 -8.03 -27.16 -22.21
CA GLU A 822 -7.99 -28.62 -22.18
C GLU A 822 -7.88 -29.20 -20.76
N GLU A 823 -7.41 -28.43 -19.78
CA GLU A 823 -7.29 -28.84 -18.37
C GLU A 823 -8.48 -28.36 -17.52
N PHE A 824 -9.51 -27.77 -18.13
CA PHE A 824 -10.60 -27.10 -17.42
C PHE A 824 -11.18 -27.93 -16.27
N GLN A 825 -11.60 -29.17 -16.55
CA GLN A 825 -12.20 -30.05 -15.53
C GLN A 825 -11.21 -30.35 -14.39
N ASN A 826 -9.98 -30.71 -14.73
CA ASN A 826 -8.92 -31.01 -13.75
C ASN A 826 -8.65 -29.78 -12.84
N ILE A 827 -8.61 -28.58 -13.41
CA ILE A 827 -8.40 -27.35 -12.63
C ILE A 827 -9.57 -27.11 -11.66
N VAL A 828 -10.81 -27.30 -12.12
CA VAL A 828 -12.01 -27.17 -11.27
C VAL A 828 -12.02 -28.24 -10.17
N ASP A 829 -11.67 -29.48 -10.48
CA ASP A 829 -11.57 -30.57 -9.50
C ASP A 829 -10.54 -30.25 -8.40
N ILE A 830 -9.39 -29.68 -8.76
CA ILE A 830 -8.39 -29.21 -7.79
C ILE A 830 -8.95 -28.05 -6.95
N MET A 831 -9.70 -27.12 -7.55
CA MET A 831 -10.35 -26.04 -6.80
C MET A 831 -11.31 -26.60 -5.75
N VAL A 832 -12.12 -27.61 -6.10
CA VAL A 832 -13.01 -28.31 -5.16
C VAL A 832 -12.20 -29.02 -4.06
N GLU A 833 -11.15 -29.77 -4.42
CA GLU A 833 -10.29 -30.48 -3.46
C GLU A 833 -9.65 -29.52 -2.42
N LYS A 834 -9.30 -28.30 -2.84
CA LYS A 834 -8.64 -27.30 -2.00
C LYS A 834 -9.60 -26.34 -1.30
N ASP A 835 -10.91 -26.57 -1.39
CA ASP A 835 -11.98 -25.69 -0.91
C ASP A 835 -11.86 -24.25 -1.45
N ILE A 836 -11.39 -24.08 -2.69
CA ILE A 836 -11.41 -22.77 -3.35
C ILE A 836 -12.85 -22.47 -3.74
N ARG A 837 -13.34 -21.29 -3.38
CA ARG A 837 -14.74 -20.91 -3.65
C ARG A 837 -15.02 -20.97 -5.15
N ILE A 838 -16.07 -21.69 -5.54
CA ILE A 838 -16.64 -21.69 -6.89
C ILE A 838 -18.06 -21.14 -6.77
N ARG A 839 -18.38 -20.06 -7.48
CA ARG A 839 -19.71 -19.43 -7.47
C ARG A 839 -20.64 -20.00 -8.54
N THR A 840 -20.05 -20.71 -9.48
CA THR A 840 -20.73 -21.28 -10.63
C THR A 840 -20.40 -22.77 -10.72
N PRO A 841 -21.25 -23.66 -10.17
CA PRO A 841 -21.15 -25.10 -10.43
C PRO A 841 -21.11 -25.36 -11.94
N VAL A 842 -20.31 -26.33 -12.39
CA VAL A 842 -20.11 -26.61 -13.82
C VAL A 842 -21.42 -27.10 -14.45
N GLU A 843 -22.14 -27.94 -13.70
CA GLU A 843 -23.44 -28.51 -14.08
C GLU A 843 -24.48 -27.42 -14.32
N GLU A 844 -24.43 -26.33 -13.54
CA GLU A 844 -25.34 -25.20 -13.71
C GLU A 844 -25.07 -24.47 -15.05
N VAL A 845 -23.80 -24.34 -15.44
CA VAL A 845 -23.43 -23.71 -16.73
C VAL A 845 -23.92 -24.55 -17.89
N GLU A 846 -23.77 -25.87 -17.82
CA GLU A 846 -24.26 -26.78 -18.85
C GLU A 846 -25.77 -26.63 -19.03
N LEU A 847 -26.54 -26.58 -17.95
CA LEU A 847 -27.98 -26.33 -17.98
C LEU A 847 -28.34 -24.96 -18.58
N LEU A 848 -27.57 -23.91 -18.29
CA LEU A 848 -27.76 -22.57 -18.88
C LEU A 848 -27.42 -22.54 -20.38
N MET A 849 -26.49 -23.39 -20.83
CA MET A 849 -26.14 -23.54 -22.24
C MET A 849 -27.19 -24.36 -23.00
N GLU A 850 -27.81 -25.36 -22.38
CA GLU A 850 -28.86 -26.20 -23.00
C GLU A 850 -30.20 -25.46 -23.23
N LYS A 851 -30.46 -24.39 -22.47
CA LYS A 851 -31.66 -23.55 -22.63
C LYS A 851 -31.60 -22.62 -23.86
N GLN A 852 -30.47 -22.56 -24.56
CA GLN A 852 -30.24 -21.76 -25.78
C GLN A 852 -30.57 -22.55 -27.03
#